data_AF-A0A0D7WVR8-F1
#
_entry.id   AF-A0A0D7WVR8-F1
#
_cell.length_a   1.000
_cell.length_b   1.000
_cell.length_c   1.000
_cell.angle_alpha   90.00
_cell.angle_beta   90.00
_cell.angle_gamma   90.00
#
_symmetry.space_group_name_H-M   'P 1'
#
loop_
_entity.id
_entity.type
_entity.pdbx_description
1 polymer ?
#
loop_
_entity_poly.entity_id
_entity_poly.type
_entity_poly.pdbx_seq_one_letter_code
_entity_poly.pdbx_strand_id
1 'polypeptide(L)'
;MKYIAHIRQKDGCIQTVKDHLQEVKESCERFGGKIGVRHLAGLAGWLHDLGKNTNEFKKYIQEAVANPDAPPRRGSVDHSTAGGKFLFDRYHHSSSVNDKVAAEWVGNCIISHHQGLRDFIDPELTSPFFKRVSKDLEEFEQTKSEFFEHVSQQELDQYFSEARKELEHYLGLIKQHKLPSIAASLLMKYIFSCLIDADRTNTRQFEEDEETEQPLDSHSFFKRSYDALTNMLVTLEHESDSEEPINRLRREMSRQCDDFALRPSGIYTLSIPTGGGKTLASLRYALKHAMTFNKDRIIYIVPYTTIIEQNAAEIRGILQEDDMILEHHSNVIEGEDELENEDYDVHQKKIKLARDTWDRPIIFTTMVQFLNTFYAKGTRNVRRLHQLSNSVIIFDEVQSVPVKCISLFNAALNFLHIMGDSSLLLCTATQPALDFVKHKLHFSDQAEIIENMDEVGKSFKRVEVVNRTTTLGWGAEELADFVQEQMEEVNSLLVILNTKMAVRKLFDQLYQREGLGEGGARLFHLSTNMCAAHRKDVLSELKQALEANERVICVSTQLIEAGVNISFECVVRSLSGLDSIAQAAGRCNRHGKDKLRYVYIIKSADENLSRLPEIQIGREQTERILNEFEQDPQRFDYDLLSASAMKAYFEYYYHNIKEEMDYPVSKLEKNLFELLSANKDYYGAYKKKWGKNPEILSRPSIATAEQYFEVISNKATSVLVPYNDEAKELILAFNGELDSWELGGLLRKLQPYVVNIYDYELKKLEKNGDLYPLLHGHVLALRETAYSRQFGVGSEGEGEWSMAMI
;
A
#
# COMPACT_ATOMS: atom_id res chain seq x y z
N MET A 1 -22.09 41.56 -1.93
CA MET A 1 -21.30 42.02 -3.13
C MET A 1 -20.79 40.75 -3.80
N LYS A 2 -20.68 40.59 -5.14
CA LYS A 2 -20.16 39.30 -5.65
C LYS A 2 -18.68 39.09 -5.28
N TYR A 3 -18.41 38.21 -4.32
CA TYR A 3 -17.08 37.69 -3.97
C TYR A 3 -16.71 36.54 -4.92
N ILE A 4 -15.41 36.38 -5.15
CA ILE A 4 -14.86 35.52 -6.19
C ILE A 4 -14.10 34.36 -5.53
N ALA A 5 -14.44 33.12 -5.90
CA ALA A 5 -13.68 31.95 -5.48
C ALA A 5 -12.58 31.61 -6.48
N HIS A 6 -12.93 31.60 -7.76
CA HIS A 6 -12.05 31.23 -8.87
C HIS A 6 -12.32 32.14 -10.09
N ILE A 7 -11.27 32.37 -10.89
CA ILE A 7 -11.35 33.08 -12.16
C ILE A 7 -10.66 32.18 -13.18
N ARG A 8 -11.44 31.67 -14.12
CA ARG A 8 -10.95 30.72 -15.13
C ARG A 8 -9.92 31.38 -16.02
N GLN A 9 -8.75 30.77 -16.18
CA GLN A 9 -7.66 31.37 -16.93
C GLN A 9 -7.98 31.58 -18.42
N LYS A 10 -8.71 30.63 -19.03
CA LYS A 10 -8.98 30.59 -20.47
C LYS A 10 -9.88 31.72 -20.98
N ASP A 11 -10.90 32.10 -20.21
CA ASP A 11 -11.96 33.03 -20.65
C ASP A 11 -12.33 34.11 -19.63
N GLY A 12 -11.72 34.08 -18.43
CA GLY A 12 -12.02 35.00 -17.35
C GLY A 12 -13.38 34.78 -16.68
N CYS A 13 -14.05 33.64 -16.93
CA CYS A 13 -15.29 33.28 -16.25
C CYS A 13 -15.07 33.28 -14.73
N ILE A 14 -16.06 33.75 -13.97
CA ILE A 14 -15.98 33.90 -12.52
C ILE A 14 -16.86 32.85 -11.86
N GLN A 15 -16.27 32.03 -11.00
CA GLN A 15 -17.01 31.23 -10.03
C GLN A 15 -17.16 32.05 -8.74
N THR A 16 -18.40 32.29 -8.31
CA THR A 16 -18.62 33.01 -7.05
C THR A 16 -18.33 32.12 -5.85
N VAL A 17 -18.00 32.72 -4.70
CA VAL A 17 -17.80 31.97 -3.45
C VAL A 17 -19.06 31.18 -3.09
N LYS A 18 -20.24 31.75 -3.31
CA LYS A 18 -21.52 31.07 -3.06
C LYS A 18 -21.65 29.79 -3.90
N ASP A 19 -21.42 29.90 -5.21
CA ASP A 19 -21.60 28.77 -6.13
C ASP A 19 -20.60 27.66 -5.83
N HIS A 20 -19.33 28.03 -5.65
CA HIS A 20 -18.27 27.09 -5.27
C HIS A 20 -18.56 26.36 -3.94
N LEU A 21 -18.94 27.07 -2.88
CA LEU A 21 -19.27 26.44 -1.59
C LEU A 21 -20.47 25.49 -1.71
N GLN A 22 -21.45 25.81 -2.55
CA GLN A 22 -22.62 24.96 -2.77
C GLN A 22 -22.26 23.70 -3.57
N GLU A 23 -21.51 23.83 -4.67
CA GLU A 23 -21.07 22.71 -5.51
C GLU A 23 -20.13 21.74 -4.74
N VAL A 24 -19.22 22.29 -3.92
CA VAL A 24 -18.34 21.49 -3.05
C VAL A 24 -19.14 20.81 -1.93
N LYS A 25 -20.12 21.49 -1.33
CA LYS A 25 -21.05 20.88 -0.35
C LYS A 25 -21.77 19.68 -0.96
N GLU A 26 -22.38 19.83 -2.13
CA GLU A 26 -23.12 18.76 -2.81
C GLU A 26 -22.23 17.55 -3.13
N SER A 27 -21.00 17.81 -3.58
CA SER A 27 -20.01 16.76 -3.81
C SER A 27 -19.62 16.04 -2.50
N CYS A 28 -19.36 16.79 -1.43
CA CYS A 28 -19.08 16.22 -0.12
C CYS A 28 -20.26 15.42 0.45
N GLU A 29 -21.49 15.90 0.28
CA GLU A 29 -22.72 15.21 0.69
C GLU A 29 -22.88 13.87 -0.03
N ARG A 30 -22.55 13.83 -1.34
CA ARG A 30 -22.55 12.60 -2.13
C ARG A 30 -21.48 11.61 -1.65
N PHE A 31 -20.26 12.07 -1.42
CA PHE A 31 -19.16 11.21 -0.95
C PHE A 31 -19.38 10.72 0.49
N GLY A 32 -19.83 11.60 1.39
CA GLY A 32 -20.18 11.28 2.77
C GLY A 32 -21.43 10.41 2.89
N GLY A 33 -22.38 10.57 1.97
CA GLY A 33 -23.63 9.83 1.92
C GLY A 33 -23.45 8.32 1.77
N LYS A 34 -22.35 7.86 1.16
CA LYS A 34 -22.00 6.43 1.01
C LYS A 34 -22.01 5.67 2.33
N ILE A 35 -21.58 6.34 3.39
CA ILE A 35 -21.52 5.78 4.74
C ILE A 35 -22.45 6.53 5.71
N GLY A 36 -23.34 7.41 5.24
CA GLY A 36 -24.24 8.15 6.14
C GLY A 36 -23.55 9.22 7.00
N VAL A 37 -22.45 9.82 6.53
CA VAL A 37 -21.86 11.07 7.06
C VAL A 37 -22.09 12.26 6.13
N ARG A 38 -23.27 12.30 5.49
CA ARG A 38 -23.63 13.31 4.49
C ARG A 38 -23.46 14.72 5.04
N HIS A 39 -24.03 14.99 6.21
CA HIS A 39 -24.06 16.33 6.78
C HIS A 39 -22.73 16.71 7.41
N LEU A 40 -21.99 15.78 8.03
CA LEU A 40 -20.62 16.05 8.50
C LEU A 40 -19.68 16.44 7.34
N ALA A 41 -19.68 15.66 6.25
CA ALA A 41 -18.89 15.96 5.06
C ALA A 41 -19.37 17.23 4.36
N GLY A 42 -20.67 17.37 4.13
CA GLY A 42 -21.25 18.55 3.51
C GLY A 42 -21.01 19.83 4.31
N LEU A 43 -21.02 19.78 5.64
CA LEU A 43 -20.70 20.94 6.48
C LEU A 43 -19.24 21.38 6.31
N ALA A 44 -18.32 20.43 6.17
CA ALA A 44 -16.93 20.72 5.85
C ALA A 44 -16.82 21.44 4.49
N GLY A 45 -17.46 20.89 3.45
CA GLY A 45 -17.52 21.48 2.11
C GLY A 45 -18.15 22.88 2.09
N TRP A 46 -19.24 23.06 2.81
CA TRP A 46 -20.01 24.31 2.78
C TRP A 46 -19.29 25.51 3.39
N LEU A 47 -18.34 25.26 4.29
CA LEU A 47 -17.67 26.30 5.06
C LEU A 47 -16.16 26.38 4.81
N HIS A 48 -15.57 25.48 4.02
CA HIS A 48 -14.11 25.37 3.91
C HIS A 48 -13.44 26.68 3.46
N ASP A 49 -14.07 27.36 2.50
CA ASP A 49 -13.57 28.56 1.83
C ASP A 49 -14.32 29.84 2.21
N LEU A 50 -15.01 29.81 3.36
CA LEU A 50 -15.78 30.95 3.84
C LEU A 50 -14.95 32.25 3.90
N GLY A 51 -13.65 32.17 4.20
CA GLY A 51 -12.75 33.33 4.29
C GLY A 51 -12.45 34.00 2.94
N LYS A 52 -12.90 33.44 1.82
CA LYS A 52 -12.86 34.11 0.51
C LYS A 52 -13.90 35.25 0.39
N ASN A 53 -14.88 35.33 1.30
CA ASN A 53 -15.85 36.45 1.40
C ASN A 53 -15.25 37.71 2.06
N THR A 54 -14.04 38.09 1.65
CA THR A 54 -13.29 39.24 2.17
C THR A 54 -12.81 40.12 1.02
N ASN A 55 -12.67 41.43 1.28
CA ASN A 55 -12.15 42.33 0.25
C ASN A 55 -10.66 42.08 0.02
N GLU A 56 -9.94 41.65 1.06
CA GLU A 56 -8.56 41.21 0.97
C GLU A 56 -8.40 40.06 -0.04
N PHE A 57 -9.17 38.97 0.10
CA PHE A 57 -9.07 37.83 -0.83
C PHE A 57 -9.51 38.20 -2.25
N LYS A 58 -10.56 39.02 -2.39
CA LYS A 58 -11.02 39.51 -3.69
C LYS A 58 -9.93 40.29 -4.43
N LYS A 59 -9.19 41.17 -3.76
CA LYS A 59 -8.06 41.88 -4.37
C LYS A 59 -6.95 40.91 -4.74
N TYR A 60 -6.61 39.99 -3.84
CA TYR A 60 -5.59 38.98 -4.06
C TYR A 60 -5.83 38.16 -5.34
N ILE A 61 -7.05 37.64 -5.56
CA ILE A 61 -7.33 36.84 -6.76
C ILE A 61 -7.37 37.67 -8.04
N GLN A 62 -7.86 38.91 -7.97
CA GLN A 62 -7.84 39.82 -9.12
C GLN A 62 -6.41 40.23 -9.51
N GLU A 63 -5.54 40.47 -8.52
CA GLU A 63 -4.12 40.76 -8.74
C GLU A 63 -3.37 39.56 -9.31
N ALA A 64 -3.70 38.34 -8.86
CA ALA A 64 -3.11 37.11 -9.38
C ALA A 64 -3.40 36.89 -10.87
N VAL A 65 -4.63 37.19 -11.31
CA VAL A 65 -5.00 37.10 -12.73
C VAL A 65 -4.44 38.28 -13.54
N ALA A 66 -4.41 39.48 -12.96
CA ALA A 66 -3.93 40.68 -13.65
C ALA A 66 -2.41 40.68 -13.88
N ASN A 67 -1.64 39.98 -13.04
CA ASN A 67 -0.17 39.91 -13.11
C ASN A 67 0.32 38.45 -13.16
N PRO A 68 0.08 37.71 -14.26
CA PRO A 68 0.45 36.30 -14.36
C PRO A 68 1.97 36.06 -14.27
N ASP A 69 2.79 37.03 -14.71
CA ASP A 69 4.26 36.95 -14.64
C ASP A 69 4.83 37.26 -13.25
N ALA A 70 4.01 37.80 -12.33
CA ALA A 70 4.40 38.15 -10.96
C ALA A 70 3.19 38.11 -10.00
N PRO A 71 2.52 36.95 -9.83
CA PRO A 71 1.34 36.87 -9.02
C PRO A 71 1.69 37.04 -7.52
N PRO A 72 0.75 37.54 -6.69
CA PRO A 72 0.94 37.61 -5.26
C PRO A 72 1.18 36.20 -4.70
N ARG A 73 2.10 36.11 -3.72
CA ARG A 73 2.55 34.84 -3.14
C ARG A 73 1.37 33.94 -2.78
N ARG A 74 1.34 32.71 -3.30
CA ARG A 74 0.30 31.72 -2.99
C ARG A 74 0.16 31.53 -1.48
N GLY A 75 -1.07 31.68 -0.98
CA GLY A 75 -1.38 31.57 0.45
C GLY A 75 -0.99 32.78 1.31
N SER A 76 -0.73 33.95 0.70
CA SER A 76 -0.51 35.20 1.44
C SER A 76 -1.74 35.65 2.23
N VAL A 77 -2.94 35.36 1.73
CA VAL A 77 -4.22 35.64 2.38
C VAL A 77 -4.79 34.39 3.05
N ASP A 78 -5.08 34.50 4.34
CA ASP A 78 -5.57 33.42 5.19
C ASP A 78 -7.09 33.21 5.04
N HIS A 79 -7.50 32.54 3.97
CA HIS A 79 -8.92 32.25 3.71
C HIS A 79 -9.43 30.96 4.39
N SER A 80 -8.54 30.03 4.71
CA SER A 80 -8.91 28.70 5.24
C SER A 80 -9.34 28.70 6.71
N THR A 81 -9.01 29.73 7.49
CA THR A 81 -9.30 29.74 8.94
C THR A 81 -10.76 30.07 9.27
N ALA A 82 -11.41 30.92 8.46
CA ALA A 82 -12.68 31.55 8.83
C ALA A 82 -13.81 30.55 9.09
N GLY A 83 -13.99 29.53 8.24
CA GLY A 83 -15.06 28.55 8.40
C GLY A 83 -14.93 27.70 9.67
N GLY A 84 -13.72 27.21 9.94
CA GLY A 84 -13.47 26.40 11.14
C GLY A 84 -13.57 27.22 12.43
N LYS A 85 -13.11 28.47 12.41
CA LYS A 85 -13.33 29.43 13.50
C LYS A 85 -14.82 29.68 13.72
N PHE A 86 -15.58 29.88 12.65
CA PHE A 86 -17.01 30.16 12.73
C PHE A 86 -17.79 28.99 13.36
N LEU A 87 -17.49 27.75 12.99
CA LEU A 87 -18.06 26.57 13.67
C LEU A 87 -17.69 26.50 15.14
N PHE A 88 -16.41 26.76 15.46
CA PHE A 88 -15.92 26.72 16.83
C PHE A 88 -16.64 27.76 17.71
N ASP A 89 -16.64 29.03 17.29
CA ASP A 89 -17.27 30.13 18.03
C ASP A 89 -18.78 29.92 18.21
N ARG A 90 -19.48 29.33 17.22
CA ARG A 90 -20.93 29.15 17.27
C ARG A 90 -21.37 27.95 18.10
N TYR A 91 -20.68 26.81 17.99
CA TYR A 91 -21.19 25.53 18.52
C TYR A 91 -20.35 24.95 19.67
N HIS A 92 -19.09 25.35 19.83
CA HIS A 92 -18.22 24.80 20.88
C HIS A 92 -18.59 25.28 22.30
N HIS A 93 -19.31 26.40 22.41
CA HIS A 93 -19.82 26.88 23.69
C HIS A 93 -21.08 26.15 24.19
N SER A 94 -21.62 25.21 23.40
CA SER A 94 -22.77 24.38 23.80
C SER A 94 -22.48 23.54 25.05
N SER A 95 -23.53 23.14 25.77
CA SER A 95 -23.40 22.18 26.89
C SER A 95 -23.22 20.73 26.40
N SER A 96 -23.56 20.46 25.14
CA SER A 96 -23.45 19.13 24.52
C SER A 96 -21.99 18.82 24.15
N VAL A 97 -21.51 17.64 24.58
CA VAL A 97 -20.18 17.12 24.21
C VAL A 97 -20.10 16.86 22.70
N ASN A 98 -21.18 16.39 22.09
CA ASN A 98 -21.18 16.04 20.68
C ASN A 98 -21.14 17.29 19.78
N ASP A 99 -21.72 18.41 20.23
CA ASP A 99 -21.62 19.70 19.52
C ASP A 99 -20.16 20.16 19.48
N LYS A 100 -19.47 20.07 20.63
CA LYS A 100 -18.04 20.42 20.73
C LYS A 100 -17.18 19.55 19.84
N VAL A 101 -17.39 18.24 19.88
CA VAL A 101 -16.62 17.29 19.08
C VAL A 101 -16.90 17.47 17.59
N ALA A 102 -18.16 17.68 17.18
CA ALA A 102 -18.51 17.95 15.79
C ALA A 102 -17.85 19.24 15.28
N ALA A 103 -17.92 20.32 16.08
CA ALA A 103 -17.27 21.59 15.74
C ALA A 103 -15.74 21.46 15.65
N GLU A 104 -15.12 20.69 16.53
CA GLU A 104 -13.68 20.41 16.50
C GLU A 104 -13.27 19.59 15.27
N TRP A 105 -13.98 18.50 14.96
CA TRP A 105 -13.62 17.60 13.87
C TRP A 105 -13.81 18.26 12.50
N VAL A 106 -15.01 18.79 12.26
CA VAL A 106 -15.33 19.48 11.00
C VAL A 106 -14.51 20.76 10.87
N GLY A 107 -14.34 21.50 11.98
CA GLY A 107 -13.47 22.67 12.02
C GLY A 107 -12.02 22.33 11.67
N ASN A 108 -11.50 21.19 12.13
CA ASN A 108 -10.13 20.77 11.79
C ASN A 108 -10.03 20.42 10.31
N CYS A 109 -10.99 19.70 9.74
CA CYS A 109 -11.04 19.45 8.28
C CYS A 109 -11.01 20.76 7.47
N ILE A 110 -11.82 21.75 7.87
CA ILE A 110 -11.89 23.06 7.20
C ILE A 110 -10.56 23.81 7.27
N ILE A 111 -9.96 24.02 8.45
CA ILE A 111 -8.74 24.84 8.56
C ILE A 111 -7.49 24.20 7.94
N SER A 112 -7.62 22.95 7.50
CA SER A 112 -6.52 22.09 7.05
C SER A 112 -6.56 21.74 5.57
N HIS A 113 -7.58 22.13 4.81
CA HIS A 113 -7.79 21.65 3.44
C HIS A 113 -6.63 21.92 2.46
N HIS A 114 -5.77 22.90 2.73
CA HIS A 114 -4.54 23.14 1.93
C HIS A 114 -3.29 22.40 2.42
N GLN A 115 -3.16 22.14 3.72
CA GLN A 115 -1.87 21.74 4.34
C GLN A 115 -1.89 20.37 5.03
N GLY A 116 -3.06 19.74 5.19
CA GLY A 116 -3.25 18.52 5.99
C GLY A 116 -3.78 18.82 7.39
N LEU A 117 -4.38 17.79 8.02
CA LEU A 117 -5.02 17.88 9.34
C LEU A 117 -4.02 18.35 10.41
N ARG A 118 -4.51 19.13 11.38
CA ARG A 118 -3.69 19.64 12.49
C ARG A 118 -3.78 18.74 13.72
N ASP A 119 -2.73 18.78 14.53
CA ASP A 119 -2.75 18.18 15.85
C ASP A 119 -3.73 18.92 16.77
N PHE A 120 -4.49 18.14 17.52
CA PHE A 120 -5.21 18.68 18.67
C PHE A 120 -4.26 18.94 19.83
N ILE A 121 -3.30 18.06 20.05
CA ILE A 121 -2.19 18.24 21.00
C ILE A 121 -0.90 17.82 20.31
N ASP A 122 0.11 18.68 20.27
CA ASP A 122 1.40 18.40 19.64
C ASP A 122 2.47 17.94 20.67
N PRO A 123 3.65 17.47 20.23
CA PRO A 123 4.76 17.11 21.13
C PRO A 123 5.24 18.25 22.03
N GLU A 124 5.07 19.50 21.61
CA GLU A 124 5.38 20.71 22.38
C GLU A 124 4.35 21.01 23.49
N LEU A 125 3.30 20.18 23.59
CA LEU A 125 2.20 20.29 24.54
C LEU A 125 1.42 21.60 24.34
N THR A 126 1.20 21.96 23.08
CA THR A 126 0.33 23.03 22.61
C THR A 126 -0.80 22.45 21.75
N SER A 127 -1.73 23.29 21.29
CA SER A 127 -2.80 22.87 20.40
C SER A 127 -2.76 23.70 19.10
N PRO A 128 -2.12 23.17 18.04
CA PRO A 128 -2.10 23.82 16.72
C PRO A 128 -3.49 24.08 16.15
N PHE A 129 -4.44 23.16 16.35
CA PHE A 129 -5.85 23.36 16.02
C PHE A 129 -6.44 24.58 16.78
N PHE A 130 -6.39 24.58 18.11
CA PHE A 130 -7.00 25.64 18.91
C PHE A 130 -6.38 27.01 18.64
N LYS A 131 -5.05 27.07 18.48
CA LYS A 131 -4.32 28.29 18.10
C LYS A 131 -4.84 28.87 16.78
N ARG A 132 -5.21 28.02 15.83
CA ARG A 132 -5.70 28.43 14.50
C ARG A 132 -7.12 28.99 14.59
N VAL A 133 -8.04 28.28 15.24
CA VAL A 133 -9.45 28.74 15.37
C VAL A 133 -9.62 29.92 16.32
N SER A 134 -8.67 30.15 17.23
CA SER A 134 -8.65 31.30 18.15
C SER A 134 -7.99 32.54 17.55
N LYS A 135 -7.52 32.50 16.30
CA LYS A 135 -6.88 33.64 15.63
C LYS A 135 -7.90 34.74 15.37
N ASP A 136 -7.53 35.99 15.62
CA ASP A 136 -8.29 37.15 15.16
C ASP A 136 -8.13 37.30 13.64
N LEU A 137 -9.25 37.36 12.93
CA LEU A 137 -9.29 37.49 11.48
C LEU A 137 -9.87 38.87 11.11
N GLU A 138 -9.19 39.57 10.20
CA GLU A 138 -9.71 40.79 9.60
C GLU A 138 -10.96 40.47 8.77
N GLU A 139 -11.93 41.39 8.72
CA GLU A 139 -13.19 41.22 7.98
C GLU A 139 -14.03 39.98 8.36
N PHE A 140 -13.81 39.38 9.53
CA PHE A 140 -14.52 38.15 9.95
C PHE A 140 -16.04 38.33 10.14
N GLU A 141 -16.48 39.44 10.73
CA GLU A 141 -17.92 39.74 10.86
C GLU A 141 -18.59 39.95 9.50
N GLN A 142 -17.87 40.56 8.56
CA GLN A 142 -18.33 40.74 7.18
C GLN A 142 -18.43 39.41 6.45
N THR A 143 -17.44 38.53 6.63
CA THR A 143 -17.45 37.16 6.11
C THR A 143 -18.71 36.40 6.54
N LYS A 144 -19.07 36.47 7.84
CA LYS A 144 -20.31 35.87 8.36
C LYS A 144 -21.56 36.54 7.80
N SER A 145 -21.55 37.87 7.71
CA SER A 145 -22.70 38.63 7.21
C SER A 145 -23.02 38.29 5.76
N GLU A 146 -22.01 38.25 4.88
CA GLU A 146 -22.18 37.87 3.47
C GLU A 146 -22.68 36.42 3.32
N PHE A 147 -22.16 35.48 4.12
CA PHE A 147 -22.69 34.11 4.13
C PHE A 147 -24.19 34.07 4.49
N PHE A 148 -24.58 34.85 5.50
CA PHE A 148 -25.97 34.92 5.94
C PHE A 148 -26.90 35.76 5.03
N GLU A 149 -26.38 36.45 4.01
CA GLU A 149 -27.22 37.03 2.94
C GLU A 149 -27.85 35.94 2.05
N HIS A 150 -27.27 34.73 2.06
CA HIS A 150 -27.68 33.63 1.18
C HIS A 150 -28.19 32.40 1.93
N VAL A 151 -27.79 32.23 3.19
CA VAL A 151 -28.14 31.11 4.05
C VAL A 151 -28.77 31.64 5.31
N SER A 152 -29.88 31.06 5.78
CA SER A 152 -30.46 31.50 7.06
C SER A 152 -29.70 30.90 8.25
N GLN A 153 -29.65 31.61 9.38
CA GLN A 153 -29.05 31.04 10.60
C GLN A 153 -29.71 29.72 11.01
N GLN A 154 -31.04 29.64 10.88
CA GLN A 154 -31.82 28.45 11.19
C GLN A 154 -31.45 27.26 10.29
N GLU A 155 -31.19 27.51 9.01
CA GLU A 155 -30.76 26.48 8.07
C GLU A 155 -29.40 25.89 8.47
N LEU A 156 -28.43 26.75 8.81
CA LEU A 156 -27.12 26.29 9.29
C LEU A 156 -27.23 25.51 10.60
N ASP A 157 -28.03 26.00 11.56
CA ASP A 157 -28.23 25.33 12.85
C ASP A 157 -28.92 23.96 12.69
N GLN A 158 -29.91 23.88 11.81
CA GLN A 158 -30.58 22.62 11.48
C GLN A 158 -29.61 21.64 10.82
N TYR A 159 -28.81 22.12 9.86
CA TYR A 159 -27.82 21.31 9.16
C TYR A 159 -26.74 20.78 10.12
N PHE A 160 -26.26 21.62 11.04
CA PHE A 160 -25.34 21.21 12.10
C PHE A 160 -25.98 20.16 13.04
N SER A 161 -27.26 20.31 13.36
CA SER A 161 -27.98 19.33 14.19
C SER A 161 -28.04 17.94 13.54
N GLU A 162 -28.24 17.86 12.22
CA GLU A 162 -28.17 16.59 11.48
C GLU A 162 -26.73 16.03 11.48
N ALA A 163 -25.71 16.86 11.24
CA ALA A 163 -24.31 16.45 11.33
C ALA A 163 -23.95 15.89 12.72
N ARG A 164 -24.48 16.49 13.80
CA ARG A 164 -24.32 16.00 15.17
C ARG A 164 -24.96 14.63 15.37
N LYS A 165 -26.16 14.38 14.81
CA LYS A 165 -26.81 13.06 14.90
C LYS A 165 -25.99 11.98 14.19
N GLU A 166 -25.41 12.30 13.03
CA GLU A 166 -24.49 11.40 12.32
C GLU A 166 -23.27 11.08 13.19
N LEU A 167 -22.66 12.08 13.82
CA LEU A 167 -21.54 11.87 14.75
C LEU A 167 -21.94 10.97 15.94
N GLU A 168 -23.09 11.23 16.55
CA GLU A 168 -23.63 10.45 17.67
C GLU A 168 -23.82 8.97 17.31
N HIS A 169 -24.36 8.71 16.13
CA HIS A 169 -24.49 7.36 15.60
C HIS A 169 -23.13 6.65 15.53
N TYR A 170 -22.13 7.31 14.97
CA TYR A 170 -20.79 6.73 14.79
C TYR A 170 -20.00 6.53 16.08
N LEU A 171 -20.11 7.46 17.04
CA LEU A 171 -19.57 7.25 18.38
C LEU A 171 -20.27 6.07 19.08
N GLY A 172 -21.56 5.85 18.80
CA GLY A 172 -22.32 4.67 19.19
C GLY A 172 -21.74 3.37 18.59
N LEU A 173 -21.49 3.34 17.28
CA LEU A 173 -20.90 2.19 16.59
C LEU A 173 -19.51 1.82 17.14
N ILE A 174 -18.64 2.82 17.35
CA ILE A 174 -17.31 2.62 17.95
C ILE A 174 -17.43 1.91 19.30
N LYS A 175 -18.38 2.34 20.14
CA LYS A 175 -18.62 1.72 21.45
C LYS A 175 -19.23 0.33 21.34
N GLN A 176 -20.23 0.15 20.47
CA GLN A 176 -20.94 -1.11 20.27
C GLN A 176 -19.99 -2.22 19.78
N HIS A 177 -19.16 -1.92 18.79
CA HIS A 177 -18.22 -2.86 18.18
C HIS A 177 -16.85 -2.88 18.88
N LYS A 178 -16.70 -2.14 20.00
CA LYS A 178 -15.46 -2.05 20.79
C LYS A 178 -14.24 -1.66 19.93
N LEU A 179 -14.45 -0.76 18.97
CA LEU A 179 -13.38 -0.27 18.13
C LEU A 179 -12.40 0.58 18.96
N PRO A 180 -11.09 0.52 18.68
CA PRO A 180 -10.13 1.41 19.32
C PRO A 180 -10.41 2.87 18.94
N SER A 181 -10.01 3.82 19.79
CA SER A 181 -10.31 5.26 19.58
C SER A 181 -9.75 5.83 18.29
N ILE A 182 -8.74 5.20 17.67
CA ILE A 182 -8.26 5.54 16.33
C ILE A 182 -9.38 5.59 15.28
N ALA A 183 -10.46 4.81 15.42
CA ALA A 183 -11.60 4.83 14.50
C ALA A 183 -12.24 6.23 14.36
N ALA A 184 -12.20 7.05 15.43
CA ALA A 184 -12.62 8.44 15.39
C ALA A 184 -11.72 9.30 14.49
N SER A 185 -10.41 9.12 14.60
CA SER A 185 -9.43 9.79 13.73
C SER A 185 -9.60 9.36 12.28
N LEU A 186 -9.86 8.07 12.01
CA LEU A 186 -10.12 7.56 10.67
C LEU A 186 -11.40 8.15 10.06
N LEU A 187 -12.46 8.31 10.86
CA LEU A 187 -13.69 8.98 10.41
C LEU A 187 -13.46 10.46 10.06
N MET A 188 -12.70 11.18 10.88
CA MET A 188 -12.31 12.56 10.56
C MET A 188 -11.44 12.63 9.31
N LYS A 189 -10.52 11.67 9.09
CA LYS A 189 -9.76 11.57 7.83
C LYS A 189 -10.67 11.25 6.63
N TYR A 190 -11.71 10.45 6.80
CA TYR A 190 -12.70 10.18 5.75
C TYR A 190 -13.45 11.47 5.37
N ILE A 191 -13.91 12.25 6.36
CA ILE A 191 -14.56 13.56 6.12
C ILE A 191 -13.58 14.51 5.40
N PHE A 192 -12.32 14.53 5.84
CA PHE A 192 -11.27 15.31 5.19
C PHE A 192 -11.04 14.87 3.75
N SER A 193 -11.00 13.56 3.49
CA SER A 193 -10.89 12.99 2.15
C SER A 193 -11.99 13.48 1.21
N CYS A 194 -13.24 13.48 1.68
CA CYS A 194 -14.39 13.98 0.92
C CYS A 194 -14.20 15.46 0.54
N LEU A 195 -13.79 16.29 1.50
CA LEU A 195 -13.54 17.72 1.27
C LEU A 195 -12.42 17.96 0.25
N ILE A 196 -11.27 17.30 0.44
CA ILE A 196 -10.12 17.47 -0.45
C ILE A 196 -10.45 17.06 -1.88
N ASP A 197 -11.17 15.94 -2.06
CA ASP A 197 -11.54 15.51 -3.41
C ASP A 197 -12.58 16.43 -4.04
N ALA A 198 -13.59 16.85 -3.28
CA ALA A 198 -14.65 17.73 -3.77
C ALA A 198 -14.10 19.09 -4.22
N ASP A 199 -13.29 19.75 -3.38
CA ASP A 199 -12.68 21.06 -3.67
C ASP A 199 -11.78 21.00 -4.91
N ARG A 200 -10.85 20.03 -4.97
CA ARG A 200 -9.93 19.88 -6.10
C ARG A 200 -10.64 19.52 -7.39
N THR A 201 -11.62 18.63 -7.33
CA THR A 201 -12.38 18.21 -8.51
C THR A 201 -13.22 19.36 -9.04
N ASN A 202 -13.91 20.10 -8.17
CA ASN A 202 -14.71 21.26 -8.55
C ASN A 202 -13.84 22.36 -9.18
N THR A 203 -12.72 22.72 -8.53
CA THR A 203 -11.78 23.71 -9.06
C THR A 203 -11.27 23.30 -10.44
N ARG A 204 -10.87 22.02 -10.61
CA ARG A 204 -10.41 21.50 -11.90
C ARG A 204 -11.49 21.58 -12.98
N GLN A 205 -12.70 21.09 -12.69
CA GLN A 205 -13.81 21.10 -13.64
C GLN A 205 -14.15 22.53 -14.09
N PHE A 206 -14.14 23.47 -13.14
CA PHE A 206 -14.36 24.88 -13.42
C PHE A 206 -13.26 25.48 -14.31
N GLU A 207 -11.98 25.22 -14.00
CA GLU A 207 -10.84 25.75 -14.77
C GLU A 207 -10.77 25.16 -16.19
N GLU A 208 -11.08 23.87 -16.33
CA GLU A 208 -11.00 23.15 -17.62
C GLU A 208 -12.28 23.28 -18.48
N ASP A 209 -13.31 23.95 -17.96
CA ASP A 209 -14.65 24.04 -18.57
C ASP A 209 -15.23 22.65 -18.90
N GLU A 210 -14.96 21.68 -18.02
CA GLU A 210 -15.45 20.31 -18.14
C GLU A 210 -16.83 20.20 -17.48
N GLU A 211 -17.81 19.68 -18.21
CA GLU A 211 -19.07 19.26 -17.61
C GLU A 211 -18.82 18.16 -16.57
N THR A 212 -19.68 18.09 -15.54
CA THR A 212 -19.60 17.03 -14.54
C THR A 212 -19.74 15.67 -15.23
N GLU A 213 -18.65 14.88 -15.26
CA GLU A 213 -18.68 13.53 -15.80
C GLU A 213 -19.78 12.71 -15.12
N GLN A 214 -20.55 11.97 -15.93
CA GLN A 214 -21.55 11.07 -15.38
C GLN A 214 -20.87 9.97 -14.56
N PRO A 215 -21.46 9.54 -13.44
CA PRO A 215 -20.96 8.41 -12.69
C PRO A 215 -20.80 7.19 -13.60
N LEU A 216 -19.66 6.51 -13.51
CA LEU A 216 -19.44 5.25 -14.20
C LEU A 216 -20.50 4.23 -13.75
N ASP A 217 -21.13 3.55 -14.72
CA ASP A 217 -22.06 2.45 -14.43
C ASP A 217 -21.28 1.18 -14.05
N SER A 218 -20.75 1.19 -12.82
CA SER A 218 -20.02 0.06 -12.24
C SER A 218 -20.86 -1.21 -12.22
N HIS A 219 -22.17 -1.11 -12.00
CA HIS A 219 -23.04 -2.28 -11.88
C HIS A 219 -23.15 -3.04 -13.20
N SER A 220 -23.44 -2.34 -14.30
CA SER A 220 -23.48 -2.96 -15.62
C SER A 220 -22.10 -3.50 -16.02
N PHE A 221 -21.03 -2.80 -15.67
CA PHE A 221 -19.66 -3.28 -15.91
C PHE A 221 -19.34 -4.57 -15.14
N PHE A 222 -19.67 -4.63 -13.84
CA PHE A 222 -19.44 -5.83 -13.03
C PHE A 222 -20.25 -7.02 -13.54
N LYS A 223 -21.49 -6.78 -14.00
CA LYS A 223 -22.31 -7.82 -14.62
C LYS A 223 -21.65 -8.41 -15.87
N ARG A 224 -21.24 -7.56 -16.83
CA ARG A 224 -20.52 -8.02 -18.03
C ARG A 224 -19.22 -8.75 -17.68
N SER A 225 -18.48 -8.23 -16.71
CA SER A 225 -17.25 -8.82 -16.20
C SER A 225 -17.46 -10.20 -15.59
N TYR A 226 -18.53 -10.36 -14.80
CA TYR A 226 -18.91 -11.64 -14.20
C TYR A 226 -19.32 -12.66 -15.25
N ASP A 227 -20.09 -12.25 -16.25
CA ASP A 227 -20.50 -13.11 -17.37
C ASP A 227 -19.27 -13.58 -18.17
N ALA A 228 -18.33 -12.66 -18.48
CA ALA A 228 -17.08 -12.99 -19.18
C ALA A 228 -16.21 -13.98 -18.39
N LEU A 229 -16.02 -13.73 -17.08
CA LEU A 229 -15.27 -14.64 -16.20
C LEU A 229 -15.94 -16.02 -16.13
N THR A 230 -17.27 -16.06 -15.98
CA THR A 230 -18.02 -17.32 -15.89
C THR A 230 -17.91 -18.14 -17.18
N ASN A 231 -18.03 -17.49 -18.35
CA ASN A 231 -17.84 -18.16 -19.64
C ASN A 231 -16.44 -18.73 -19.81
N MET A 232 -15.41 -18.01 -19.35
CA MET A 232 -14.04 -18.50 -19.37
C MET A 232 -13.87 -19.72 -18.45
N LEU A 233 -14.41 -19.69 -17.23
CA LEU A 233 -14.38 -20.83 -16.31
C LEU A 233 -15.09 -22.07 -16.88
N VAL A 234 -16.23 -21.89 -17.57
CA VAL A 234 -16.93 -22.98 -18.29
C VAL A 234 -16.09 -23.52 -19.45
N THR A 235 -15.33 -22.65 -20.14
CA THR A 235 -14.42 -23.12 -21.20
C THR A 235 -13.32 -24.03 -20.64
N LEU A 236 -12.74 -23.65 -19.49
CA LEU A 236 -11.75 -24.47 -18.78
C LEU A 236 -12.31 -25.81 -18.29
N GLU A 237 -13.63 -25.89 -18.04
CA GLU A 237 -14.31 -27.15 -17.70
C GLU A 237 -14.35 -28.16 -18.84
N HIS A 238 -14.25 -27.69 -20.09
CA HIS A 238 -14.32 -28.52 -21.28
C HIS A 238 -12.95 -28.85 -21.91
N GLU A 239 -11.86 -28.37 -21.32
CA GLU A 239 -10.50 -28.72 -21.74
C GLU A 239 -10.15 -30.18 -21.40
N SER A 240 -9.19 -30.77 -22.13
CA SER A 240 -8.82 -32.19 -22.00
C SER A 240 -8.38 -32.59 -20.58
N ASP A 241 -7.85 -31.63 -19.83
CA ASP A 241 -7.24 -31.85 -18.52
C ASP A 241 -8.23 -31.50 -17.38
N SER A 242 -9.49 -31.19 -17.68
CA SER A 242 -10.47 -30.70 -16.70
C SER A 242 -10.83 -31.74 -15.62
N GLU A 243 -10.66 -33.01 -15.93
CA GLU A 243 -10.93 -34.14 -15.03
C GLU A 243 -9.75 -34.51 -14.12
N GLU A 244 -8.60 -33.85 -14.27
CA GLU A 244 -7.49 -33.97 -13.33
C GLU A 244 -7.94 -33.56 -11.91
N PRO A 245 -7.52 -34.29 -10.85
CA PRO A 245 -7.97 -34.03 -9.47
C PRO A 245 -7.79 -32.57 -9.01
N ILE A 246 -6.68 -31.95 -9.40
CA ILE A 246 -6.38 -30.54 -9.07
C ILE A 246 -7.37 -29.59 -9.75
N ASN A 247 -7.71 -29.82 -11.02
CA ASN A 247 -8.65 -28.98 -11.75
C ASN A 247 -10.08 -29.12 -11.20
N ARG A 248 -10.48 -30.32 -10.75
CA ARG A 248 -11.73 -30.51 -9.99
C ARG A 248 -11.76 -29.70 -8.69
N LEU A 249 -10.66 -29.69 -7.92
CA LEU A 249 -10.57 -28.89 -6.69
C LEU A 249 -10.60 -27.38 -6.98
N ARG A 250 -9.93 -26.91 -8.03
CA ARG A 250 -9.99 -25.50 -8.46
C ARG A 250 -11.43 -25.08 -8.77
N ARG A 251 -12.19 -25.93 -9.48
CA ARG A 251 -13.60 -25.69 -9.79
C ARG A 251 -14.46 -25.64 -8.54
N GLU A 252 -14.27 -26.58 -7.63
CA GLU A 252 -15.04 -26.62 -6.38
C GLU A 252 -14.76 -25.40 -5.49
N MET A 253 -13.48 -25.02 -5.31
CA MET A 253 -13.12 -23.80 -4.58
C MET A 253 -13.69 -22.54 -5.25
N SER A 254 -13.65 -22.46 -6.58
CA SER A 254 -14.25 -21.35 -7.34
C SER A 254 -15.77 -21.28 -7.14
N ARG A 255 -16.46 -22.44 -7.10
CA ARG A 255 -17.90 -22.53 -6.82
C ARG A 255 -18.22 -22.10 -5.39
N GLN A 256 -17.42 -22.50 -4.40
CA GLN A 256 -17.57 -22.06 -3.02
C GLN A 256 -17.45 -20.53 -2.90
N CYS A 257 -16.47 -19.91 -3.58
CA CYS A 257 -16.38 -18.44 -3.66
C CYS A 257 -17.63 -17.79 -4.26
N ASP A 258 -18.20 -18.40 -5.30
CA ASP A 258 -19.42 -17.92 -5.95
C ASP A 258 -20.64 -17.99 -5.02
N ASP A 259 -20.80 -19.10 -4.30
CA ASP A 259 -21.91 -19.30 -3.37
C ASP A 259 -21.76 -18.38 -2.14
N PHE A 260 -20.54 -18.24 -1.62
CA PHE A 260 -20.21 -17.41 -0.47
C PHE A 260 -20.40 -15.91 -0.75
N ALA A 261 -20.29 -15.47 -2.00
CA ALA A 261 -20.52 -14.07 -2.41
C ALA A 261 -21.89 -13.51 -2.03
N LEU A 262 -22.87 -14.38 -1.73
CA LEU A 262 -24.21 -14.00 -1.29
C LEU A 262 -24.29 -13.64 0.21
N ARG A 263 -23.24 -13.86 0.99
CA ARG A 263 -23.19 -13.49 2.42
C ARG A 263 -23.06 -11.97 2.57
N PRO A 264 -23.56 -11.36 3.67
CA PRO A 264 -23.45 -9.92 3.93
C PRO A 264 -22.01 -9.40 3.91
N SER A 265 -21.83 -8.08 3.79
CA SER A 265 -20.51 -7.45 3.89
C SER A 265 -19.80 -7.84 5.19
N GLY A 266 -18.53 -8.20 5.10
CA GLY A 266 -17.78 -8.77 6.23
C GLY A 266 -16.27 -8.74 6.02
N ILE A 267 -15.54 -9.24 7.02
CA ILE A 267 -14.11 -9.55 6.91
C ILE A 267 -13.98 -11.06 6.81
N TYR A 268 -13.59 -11.52 5.62
CA TYR A 268 -13.52 -12.92 5.24
C TYR A 268 -12.10 -13.32 4.87
N THR A 269 -11.82 -14.62 4.91
CA THR A 269 -10.52 -15.19 4.53
C THR A 269 -10.71 -16.15 3.36
N LEU A 270 -9.75 -16.13 2.43
CA LEU A 270 -9.69 -17.06 1.31
C LEU A 270 -8.36 -17.81 1.35
N SER A 271 -8.39 -19.00 1.93
CA SER A 271 -7.21 -19.85 2.10
C SER A 271 -7.03 -20.80 0.93
N ILE A 272 -6.48 -20.31 -0.18
CA ILE A 272 -6.22 -21.15 -1.36
C ILE A 272 -4.73 -21.48 -1.46
N PRO A 273 -4.32 -22.77 -1.50
CA PRO A 273 -2.94 -23.17 -1.70
C PRO A 273 -2.33 -22.60 -2.99
N THR A 274 -1.01 -22.49 -3.02
CA THR A 274 -0.28 -21.93 -4.17
C THR A 274 -0.53 -22.74 -5.45
N GLY A 275 -1.16 -22.10 -6.43
CA GLY A 275 -1.58 -22.73 -7.69
C GLY A 275 -3.04 -23.21 -7.70
N GLY A 276 -3.82 -22.97 -6.65
CA GLY A 276 -5.25 -23.30 -6.56
C GLY A 276 -6.20 -22.32 -7.27
N GLY A 277 -5.69 -21.36 -8.06
CA GLY A 277 -6.54 -20.42 -8.81
C GLY A 277 -7.06 -19.24 -7.98
N LYS A 278 -6.30 -18.80 -6.97
CA LYS A 278 -6.65 -17.72 -6.02
C LYS A 278 -7.17 -16.45 -6.71
N THR A 279 -6.48 -15.96 -7.74
CA THR A 279 -6.83 -14.72 -8.46
C THR A 279 -8.22 -14.79 -9.09
N LEU A 280 -8.54 -15.87 -9.81
CA LEU A 280 -9.85 -16.02 -10.47
C LEU A 280 -10.96 -16.29 -9.45
N ALA A 281 -10.68 -17.07 -8.40
CA ALA A 281 -11.65 -17.36 -7.35
C ALA A 281 -12.01 -16.12 -6.53
N SER A 282 -11.03 -15.29 -6.16
CA SER A 282 -11.26 -14.03 -5.44
C SER A 282 -11.98 -12.99 -6.30
N LEU A 283 -11.65 -12.90 -7.59
CA LEU A 283 -12.35 -12.02 -8.53
C LEU A 283 -13.80 -12.46 -8.73
N ARG A 284 -14.07 -13.77 -8.85
CA ARG A 284 -15.42 -14.31 -8.98
C ARG A 284 -16.29 -13.95 -7.77
N TYR A 285 -15.76 -14.14 -6.56
CA TYR A 285 -16.41 -13.68 -5.33
C TYR A 285 -16.71 -12.18 -5.39
N ALA A 286 -15.70 -11.36 -5.72
CA ALA A 286 -15.81 -9.91 -5.66
C ALA A 286 -16.82 -9.34 -6.66
N LEU A 287 -16.84 -9.84 -7.91
CA LEU A 287 -17.79 -9.42 -8.93
C LEU A 287 -19.23 -9.73 -8.52
N LYS A 288 -19.50 -10.97 -8.09
CA LYS A 288 -20.85 -11.39 -7.67
C LYS A 288 -21.30 -10.65 -6.40
N HIS A 289 -20.40 -10.47 -5.44
CA HIS A 289 -20.69 -9.74 -4.21
C HIS A 289 -20.94 -8.25 -4.48
N ALA A 290 -20.14 -7.63 -5.33
CA ALA A 290 -20.31 -6.22 -5.73
C ALA A 290 -21.67 -5.98 -6.40
N MET A 291 -22.11 -6.88 -7.27
CA MET A 291 -23.43 -6.82 -7.89
C MET A 291 -24.56 -7.02 -6.86
N THR A 292 -24.40 -8.00 -5.96
CA THR A 292 -25.43 -8.38 -4.98
C THR A 292 -25.67 -7.29 -3.95
N PHE A 293 -24.61 -6.65 -3.47
CA PHE A 293 -24.66 -5.62 -2.42
C PHE A 293 -24.45 -4.20 -2.95
N ASN A 294 -24.54 -4.01 -4.27
CA ASN A 294 -24.40 -2.71 -4.95
C ASN A 294 -23.14 -1.92 -4.51
N LYS A 295 -22.00 -2.61 -4.50
CA LYS A 295 -20.70 -2.01 -4.19
C LYS A 295 -20.25 -1.15 -5.37
N ASP A 296 -19.56 -0.05 -5.07
CA ASP A 296 -19.10 0.91 -6.08
C ASP A 296 -17.88 0.37 -6.84
N ARG A 297 -17.01 -0.38 -6.15
CA ARG A 297 -15.65 -0.74 -6.61
C ARG A 297 -15.17 -2.09 -6.10
N ILE A 298 -14.20 -2.64 -6.83
CA ILE A 298 -13.36 -3.78 -6.43
C ILE A 298 -11.90 -3.30 -6.42
N ILE A 299 -11.24 -3.42 -5.28
CA ILE A 299 -9.87 -2.93 -5.08
C ILE A 299 -8.98 -4.12 -4.74
N TYR A 300 -8.02 -4.42 -5.60
CA TYR A 300 -7.07 -5.51 -5.48
C TYR A 300 -5.73 -4.98 -4.98
N ILE A 301 -5.36 -5.38 -3.77
CA ILE A 301 -4.15 -4.95 -3.07
C ILE A 301 -3.17 -6.11 -3.06
N VAL A 302 -2.01 -5.93 -3.68
CA VAL A 302 -0.93 -6.93 -3.69
C VAL A 302 0.33 -6.43 -2.97
N PRO A 303 1.17 -7.34 -2.49
CA PRO A 303 2.40 -7.00 -1.77
C PRO A 303 3.48 -6.37 -2.65
N TYR A 304 3.69 -6.89 -3.87
CA TYR A 304 4.83 -6.57 -4.72
C TYR A 304 4.39 -6.04 -6.07
N THR A 305 5.10 -5.03 -6.58
CA THR A 305 4.77 -4.38 -7.86
C THR A 305 4.87 -5.34 -9.05
N THR A 306 5.78 -6.32 -9.01
CA THR A 306 5.94 -7.33 -10.07
C THR A 306 4.73 -8.25 -10.21
N ILE A 307 3.94 -8.43 -9.14
CA ILE A 307 2.69 -9.21 -9.16
C ILE A 307 1.55 -8.41 -9.78
N ILE A 308 1.56 -7.08 -9.64
CA ILE A 308 0.51 -6.21 -10.18
C ILE A 308 0.41 -6.38 -11.68
N GLU A 309 1.52 -6.21 -12.40
CA GLU A 309 1.53 -6.24 -13.86
C GLU A 309 1.00 -7.58 -14.40
N GLN A 310 1.33 -8.69 -13.74
CA GLN A 310 0.87 -10.02 -14.14
C GLN A 310 -0.62 -10.23 -13.87
N ASN A 311 -1.06 -10.00 -12.63
CA ASN A 311 -2.46 -10.21 -12.23
C ASN A 311 -3.40 -9.27 -12.99
N ALA A 312 -2.99 -8.02 -13.20
CA ALA A 312 -3.79 -7.05 -13.92
C ALA A 312 -3.83 -7.33 -15.42
N ALA A 313 -2.73 -7.81 -16.03
CA ALA A 313 -2.75 -8.27 -17.43
C ALA A 313 -3.65 -9.50 -17.63
N GLU A 314 -3.62 -10.46 -16.69
CA GLU A 314 -4.52 -11.61 -16.70
C GLU A 314 -5.99 -11.15 -16.65
N ILE A 315 -6.31 -10.23 -15.74
CA ILE A 315 -7.68 -9.73 -15.58
C ILE A 315 -8.11 -8.87 -16.77
N ARG A 316 -7.23 -8.04 -17.35
CA ARG A 316 -7.52 -7.32 -18.60
C ARG A 316 -7.84 -8.26 -19.75
N GLY A 317 -7.08 -9.35 -19.90
CA GLY A 317 -7.34 -10.37 -20.92
C GLY A 317 -8.74 -10.99 -20.83
N ILE A 318 -9.30 -11.05 -19.62
CA ILE A 318 -10.64 -11.60 -19.35
C ILE A 318 -11.72 -10.54 -19.59
N LEU A 319 -11.52 -9.33 -19.06
CA LEU A 319 -12.56 -8.31 -18.98
C LEU A 319 -12.67 -7.43 -20.24
N GLN A 320 -11.60 -7.31 -21.03
CA GLN A 320 -11.56 -6.59 -22.32
C GLN A 320 -12.07 -5.13 -22.28
N GLU A 321 -11.98 -4.45 -21.14
CA GLU A 321 -12.36 -3.04 -20.95
C GLU A 321 -11.26 -2.30 -20.14
N ASP A 322 -10.17 -1.93 -20.82
CA ASP A 322 -8.97 -1.36 -20.17
C ASP A 322 -9.23 -0.04 -19.42
N ASP A 323 -10.12 0.81 -19.92
CA ASP A 323 -10.46 2.10 -19.30
C ASP A 323 -11.15 1.94 -17.92
N MET A 324 -11.71 0.76 -17.62
CA MET A 324 -12.41 0.48 -16.35
C MET A 324 -11.48 -0.09 -15.28
N ILE A 325 -10.21 -0.35 -15.63
CA ILE A 325 -9.20 -0.99 -14.78
C ILE A 325 -8.04 -0.01 -14.55
N LEU A 326 -7.88 0.44 -13.30
CA LEU A 326 -6.78 1.31 -12.90
C LEU A 326 -5.62 0.52 -12.31
N GLU A 327 -4.40 0.76 -12.78
CA GLU A 327 -3.17 0.30 -12.12
C GLU A 327 -2.44 1.47 -11.45
N HIS A 328 -2.18 1.33 -10.16
CA HIS A 328 -1.48 2.33 -9.37
C HIS A 328 -0.45 1.69 -8.42
N HIS A 329 0.79 1.60 -8.90
CA HIS A 329 1.90 0.93 -8.21
C HIS A 329 3.15 1.80 -7.99
N SER A 330 3.18 3.04 -8.50
CA SER A 330 4.35 3.91 -8.39
C SER A 330 4.49 4.46 -6.97
N ASN A 331 5.71 4.35 -6.39
CA ASN A 331 6.07 5.00 -5.12
C ASN A 331 6.76 6.35 -5.32
N VAL A 332 7.03 6.75 -6.57
CA VAL A 332 7.70 8.01 -6.87
C VAL A 332 6.66 9.12 -6.79
N ILE A 333 6.96 10.13 -5.97
CA ILE A 333 6.20 11.38 -5.90
C ILE A 333 6.33 12.04 -7.26
N GLU A 334 5.33 11.86 -8.14
CA GLU A 334 5.17 12.72 -9.32
C GLU A 334 5.00 14.14 -8.76
N GLY A 335 5.93 15.04 -9.07
CA GLY A 335 5.98 16.40 -8.51
C GLY A 335 4.68 17.17 -8.75
N GLU A 336 4.35 18.09 -7.84
CA GLU A 336 3.15 18.93 -7.92
C GLU A 336 3.20 19.96 -9.08
N ASP A 337 4.36 20.12 -9.73
CA ASP A 337 4.62 21.16 -10.74
C ASP A 337 4.32 20.73 -12.21
N GLU A 338 3.71 19.56 -12.44
CA GLU A 338 3.40 19.06 -13.80
C GLU A 338 2.00 19.47 -14.33
N LEU A 339 1.47 20.63 -13.92
CA LEU A 339 0.14 21.11 -14.37
C LEU A 339 0.19 22.04 -15.58
N GLU A 340 1.38 22.38 -16.08
CA GLU A 340 1.54 23.34 -17.17
C GLU A 340 2.13 22.63 -18.40
N ASN A 341 1.27 22.14 -19.32
CA ASN A 341 1.46 22.17 -20.78
C ASN A 341 0.35 21.39 -21.53
N GLU A 342 -0.20 22.02 -22.58
CA GLU A 342 -1.47 21.68 -23.27
C GLU A 342 -1.40 20.54 -24.31
N ASP A 343 -0.27 19.83 -24.47
CA ASP A 343 -0.08 18.81 -25.52
C ASP A 343 -0.13 17.34 -25.01
N TYR A 344 -0.88 17.08 -23.93
CA TYR A 344 -1.09 15.71 -23.43
C TYR A 344 -2.24 14.99 -24.15
N ASP A 345 -1.99 13.74 -24.55
CA ASP A 345 -3.02 12.77 -24.93
C ASP A 345 -4.11 12.69 -23.84
N VAL A 346 -5.37 12.91 -24.25
CA VAL A 346 -6.57 12.89 -23.39
C VAL A 346 -6.61 11.63 -22.53
N HIS A 347 -6.14 10.50 -23.05
CA HIS A 347 -6.07 9.23 -22.32
C HIS A 347 -5.09 9.27 -21.14
N GLN A 348 -3.90 9.85 -21.31
CA GLN A 348 -2.92 9.97 -20.21
C GLN A 348 -3.40 10.91 -19.09
N LYS A 349 -4.05 12.03 -19.46
CA LYS A 349 -4.67 12.94 -18.49
C LYS A 349 -5.73 12.23 -17.64
N LYS A 350 -6.59 11.42 -18.27
CA LYS A 350 -7.61 10.61 -17.58
C LYS A 350 -7.00 9.58 -16.63
N ILE A 351 -5.92 8.90 -17.01
CA ILE A 351 -5.22 7.96 -16.14
C ILE A 351 -4.59 8.67 -14.94
N LYS A 352 -3.94 9.83 -15.15
CA LYS A 352 -3.33 10.62 -14.05
C LYS A 352 -4.39 11.05 -13.04
N LEU A 353 -5.53 11.57 -13.51
CA LEU A 353 -6.65 11.92 -12.66
C LEU A 353 -7.18 10.71 -11.87
N ALA A 354 -7.42 9.59 -12.56
CA ALA A 354 -7.90 8.35 -11.94
C ALA A 354 -6.95 7.84 -10.85
N ARG A 355 -5.63 8.02 -11.00
CA ARG A 355 -4.65 7.70 -9.95
C ARG A 355 -4.76 8.58 -8.72
N ASP A 356 -5.09 9.86 -8.89
CA ASP A 356 -5.26 10.78 -7.76
C ASP A 356 -6.61 10.61 -7.06
N THR A 357 -7.64 10.16 -7.78
CA THR A 357 -9.01 10.02 -7.25
C THR A 357 -9.39 8.60 -6.86
N TRP A 358 -8.80 7.56 -7.46
CA TRP A 358 -9.25 6.17 -7.38
C TRP A 358 -10.71 6.00 -7.82
N ASP A 359 -11.05 6.60 -8.95
CA ASP A 359 -12.43 6.70 -9.45
C ASP A 359 -12.87 5.56 -10.39
N ARG A 360 -12.05 4.52 -10.61
CA ARG A 360 -12.39 3.39 -11.48
C ARG A 360 -13.09 2.23 -10.75
N PRO A 361 -13.91 1.42 -11.45
CA PRO A 361 -14.61 0.30 -10.83
C PRO A 361 -13.68 -0.82 -10.35
N ILE A 362 -12.60 -1.10 -11.07
CA ILE A 362 -11.56 -2.05 -10.65
C ILE A 362 -10.23 -1.32 -10.50
N ILE A 363 -9.57 -1.50 -9.36
CA ILE A 363 -8.30 -0.84 -9.04
C ILE A 363 -7.29 -1.87 -8.55
N PHE A 364 -6.13 -1.94 -9.20
CA PHE A 364 -4.95 -2.66 -8.72
C PHE A 364 -3.98 -1.69 -8.08
N THR A 365 -3.61 -1.98 -6.83
CA THR A 365 -2.74 -1.12 -6.04
C THR A 365 -1.86 -1.95 -5.10
N THR A 366 -0.95 -1.29 -4.37
CA THR A 366 -0.05 -1.96 -3.43
C THR A 366 -0.51 -1.77 -1.99
N MET A 367 -0.04 -2.65 -1.10
CA MET A 367 -0.18 -2.48 0.36
C MET A 367 0.35 -1.12 0.84
N VAL A 368 1.44 -0.64 0.21
CA VAL A 368 2.04 0.67 0.50
C VAL A 368 1.05 1.80 0.18
N GLN A 369 0.47 1.79 -1.01
CA GLN A 369 -0.49 2.82 -1.43
C GLN A 369 -1.76 2.77 -0.59
N PHE A 370 -2.27 1.58 -0.27
CA PHE A 370 -3.39 1.41 0.65
C PHE A 370 -3.13 2.08 2.00
N LEU A 371 -2.02 1.75 2.68
CA LEU A 371 -1.70 2.36 3.98
C LEU A 371 -1.43 3.87 3.87
N ASN A 372 -0.83 4.32 2.77
CA ASN A 372 -0.60 5.75 2.52
C ASN A 372 -1.91 6.55 2.44
N THR A 373 -3.02 5.98 1.95
CA THR A 373 -4.32 6.68 1.94
C THR A 373 -4.78 7.09 3.34
N PHE A 374 -4.42 6.30 4.36
CA PHE A 374 -4.80 6.53 5.75
C PHE A 374 -3.77 7.34 6.53
N TYR A 375 -2.48 7.16 6.26
CA TYR A 375 -1.45 7.59 7.21
C TYR A 375 -0.31 8.42 6.60
N ALA A 376 -0.19 8.51 5.28
CA ALA A 376 0.84 9.34 4.67
C ALA A 376 0.54 10.83 4.87
N LYS A 377 1.60 11.62 4.97
CA LYS A 377 1.54 13.08 5.05
C LYS A 377 1.02 13.71 3.77
N GLY A 378 0.31 14.83 3.95
CA GLY A 378 -0.13 15.70 2.87
C GLY A 378 -1.53 15.36 2.38
N THR A 379 -1.93 16.01 1.29
CA THR A 379 -3.33 16.03 0.83
C THR A 379 -3.57 15.15 -0.40
N ARG A 380 -2.53 14.67 -1.07
CA ARG A 380 -2.66 13.82 -2.28
C ARG A 380 -3.19 12.43 -1.97
N ASN A 381 -2.57 11.71 -1.03
CA ASN A 381 -2.96 10.32 -0.74
C ASN A 381 -4.33 10.22 -0.07
N VAL A 382 -4.63 11.15 0.84
CA VAL A 382 -5.90 11.16 1.58
C VAL A 382 -7.10 11.39 0.67
N ARG A 383 -6.93 12.03 -0.51
CA ARG A 383 -7.99 12.22 -1.51
C ARG A 383 -8.70 10.90 -1.89
N ARG A 384 -7.97 9.78 -1.87
CA ARG A 384 -8.46 8.44 -2.25
C ARG A 384 -9.24 7.72 -1.16
N LEU A 385 -9.07 8.12 0.10
CA LEU A 385 -9.58 7.36 1.26
C LEU A 385 -11.10 7.14 1.19
N HIS A 386 -11.88 8.13 0.79
CA HIS A 386 -13.33 7.98 0.73
C HIS A 386 -13.79 6.94 -0.31
N GLN A 387 -13.00 6.67 -1.35
CA GLN A 387 -13.29 5.63 -2.34
C GLN A 387 -13.10 4.21 -1.81
N LEU A 388 -12.48 4.02 -0.65
CA LEU A 388 -12.37 2.71 -0.01
C LEU A 388 -13.68 2.26 0.65
N SER A 389 -14.66 3.16 0.81
CA SER A 389 -16.00 2.82 1.32
C SER A 389 -16.88 2.20 0.24
N ASN A 390 -17.94 1.51 0.68
CA ASN A 390 -18.88 0.79 -0.17
C ASN A 390 -18.19 -0.06 -1.26
N SER A 391 -17.10 -0.74 -0.91
CA SER A 391 -16.21 -1.42 -1.85
C SER A 391 -15.95 -2.87 -1.46
N VAL A 392 -15.59 -3.71 -2.43
CA VAL A 392 -14.94 -5.01 -2.17
C VAL A 392 -13.43 -4.80 -2.21
N ILE A 393 -12.72 -5.14 -1.14
CA ILE A 393 -11.27 -4.95 -1.05
C ILE A 393 -10.61 -6.31 -0.83
N ILE A 394 -9.80 -6.72 -1.80
CA ILE A 394 -9.06 -7.97 -1.79
C ILE A 394 -7.62 -7.68 -1.39
N PHE A 395 -7.13 -8.34 -0.34
CA PHE A 395 -5.73 -8.32 0.05
C PHE A 395 -5.09 -9.66 -0.32
N ASP A 396 -4.28 -9.66 -1.38
CA ASP A 396 -3.50 -10.83 -1.75
C ASP A 396 -2.24 -10.89 -0.89
N GLU A 397 -1.90 -12.10 -0.42
CA GLU A 397 -0.78 -12.36 0.48
C GLU A 397 -0.75 -11.44 1.71
N VAL A 398 -1.88 -11.33 2.43
CA VAL A 398 -2.04 -10.42 3.59
C VAL A 398 -0.95 -10.54 4.66
N GLN A 399 -0.27 -11.68 4.76
CA GLN A 399 0.87 -11.86 5.67
C GLN A 399 2.07 -10.93 5.36
N SER A 400 2.10 -10.28 4.19
CA SER A 400 3.14 -9.33 3.82
C SER A 400 3.03 -7.96 4.51
N VAL A 401 1.98 -7.71 5.30
CA VAL A 401 1.82 -6.44 6.03
C VAL A 401 3.05 -6.24 6.92
N PRO A 402 3.78 -5.11 6.80
CA PRO A 402 4.94 -4.87 7.64
C PRO A 402 4.56 -4.94 9.12
N VAL A 403 5.37 -5.62 9.93
CA VAL A 403 5.12 -5.87 11.36
C VAL A 403 4.70 -4.59 12.08
N LYS A 404 5.46 -3.51 11.87
CA LYS A 404 5.20 -2.20 12.50
C LYS A 404 3.86 -1.58 12.16
N CYS A 405 3.19 -2.04 11.10
CA CYS A 405 1.91 -1.50 10.62
C CYS A 405 0.70 -2.35 11.03
N ILE A 406 0.87 -3.51 11.68
CA ILE A 406 -0.22 -4.46 11.94
C ILE A 406 -1.39 -3.81 12.70
N SER A 407 -1.13 -3.08 13.79
CA SER A 407 -2.21 -2.45 14.57
C SER A 407 -2.95 -1.37 13.77
N LEU A 408 -2.21 -0.60 12.96
CA LEU A 408 -2.78 0.43 12.08
C LEU A 408 -3.61 -0.20 10.94
N PHE A 409 -3.13 -1.31 10.39
CA PHE A 409 -3.81 -2.08 9.35
C PHE A 409 -5.13 -2.66 9.88
N ASN A 410 -5.10 -3.37 11.01
CA ASN A 410 -6.30 -3.94 11.63
C ASN A 410 -7.34 -2.86 11.99
N ALA A 411 -6.90 -1.71 12.49
CA ALA A 411 -7.79 -0.59 12.77
C ALA A 411 -8.46 -0.03 11.50
N ALA A 412 -7.71 0.10 10.40
CA ALA A 412 -8.24 0.53 9.12
C ALA A 412 -9.27 -0.47 8.55
N LEU A 413 -8.98 -1.77 8.61
CA LEU A 413 -9.91 -2.79 8.13
C LEU A 413 -11.19 -2.85 8.98
N ASN A 414 -11.06 -2.81 10.31
CA ASN A 414 -12.22 -2.74 11.19
C ASN A 414 -13.08 -1.49 10.94
N PHE A 415 -12.43 -0.34 10.66
CA PHE A 415 -13.13 0.88 10.26
C PHE A 415 -13.87 0.70 8.92
N LEU A 416 -13.21 0.17 7.89
CA LEU A 416 -13.82 -0.05 6.57
C LEU A 416 -14.98 -1.05 6.63
N HIS A 417 -14.89 -2.09 7.45
CA HIS A 417 -15.97 -3.04 7.63
C HIS A 417 -17.17 -2.44 8.38
N ILE A 418 -16.94 -1.85 9.57
CA ILE A 418 -18.04 -1.43 10.47
C ILE A 418 -18.62 -0.07 10.08
N MET A 419 -17.79 0.84 9.59
CA MET A 419 -18.15 2.23 9.30
C MET A 419 -18.06 2.54 7.81
N GLY A 420 -17.30 1.77 7.03
CA GLY A 420 -17.12 1.99 5.59
C GLY A 420 -18.10 1.24 4.69
N ASP A 421 -18.93 0.34 5.23
CA ASP A 421 -19.72 -0.65 4.47
C ASP A 421 -18.91 -1.37 3.37
N SER A 422 -17.66 -1.71 3.66
CA SER A 422 -16.80 -2.43 2.73
C SER A 422 -16.66 -3.90 3.11
N SER A 423 -16.54 -4.74 2.09
CA SER A 423 -16.33 -6.18 2.22
C SER A 423 -14.86 -6.49 1.98
N LEU A 424 -14.21 -7.08 2.98
CA LEU A 424 -12.77 -7.30 2.99
C LEU A 424 -12.50 -8.79 2.80
N LEU A 425 -11.67 -9.13 1.81
CA LEU A 425 -11.26 -10.51 1.54
C LEU A 425 -9.75 -10.64 1.69
N LEU A 426 -9.32 -11.38 2.71
CA LEU A 426 -7.90 -11.66 2.97
C LEU A 426 -7.50 -12.98 2.32
N CYS A 427 -6.79 -12.89 1.19
CA CYS A 427 -6.35 -14.06 0.44
C CYS A 427 -4.93 -14.46 0.82
N THR A 428 -4.70 -15.71 1.19
CA THR A 428 -3.36 -16.19 1.55
C THR A 428 -3.26 -17.70 1.47
N ALA A 429 -2.04 -18.23 1.33
CA ALA A 429 -1.78 -19.65 1.55
C ALA A 429 -1.53 -19.96 3.03
N THR A 430 -1.14 -18.95 3.81
CA THR A 430 -0.69 -19.08 5.21
C THR A 430 -1.34 -17.98 6.04
N GLN A 431 -2.47 -18.28 6.67
CA GLN A 431 -3.22 -17.27 7.43
C GLN A 431 -2.40 -16.72 8.60
N PRO A 432 -2.15 -15.40 8.64
CA PRO A 432 -1.60 -14.78 9.83
C PRO A 432 -2.65 -14.73 10.94
N ALA A 433 -2.23 -14.94 12.19
CA ALA A 433 -3.08 -14.87 13.38
C ALA A 433 -3.42 -13.41 13.79
N LEU A 434 -3.99 -12.62 12.86
CA LEU A 434 -4.33 -11.20 13.06
C LEU A 434 -5.46 -10.97 14.08
N ASP A 435 -6.17 -12.02 14.47
CA ASP A 435 -7.16 -12.05 15.54
C ASP A 435 -6.54 -12.27 16.94
N PHE A 436 -5.28 -12.71 17.01
CA PHE A 436 -4.56 -12.98 18.25
C PHE A 436 -3.81 -11.75 18.81
N VAL A 437 -3.56 -10.74 17.98
CA VAL A 437 -2.81 -9.54 18.38
C VAL A 437 -3.65 -8.61 19.27
N LYS A 438 -2.98 -7.72 20.03
CA LYS A 438 -3.62 -6.77 20.97
C LYS A 438 -4.73 -5.94 20.32
N HIS A 439 -4.46 -5.37 19.15
CA HIS A 439 -5.43 -4.64 18.33
C HIS A 439 -5.93 -5.55 17.21
N LYS A 440 -6.76 -6.53 17.60
CA LYS A 440 -7.21 -7.61 16.72
C LYS A 440 -8.14 -7.18 15.60
N LEU A 441 -8.11 -7.95 14.52
CA LEU A 441 -9.09 -7.88 13.45
C LEU A 441 -10.41 -8.53 13.88
N HIS A 442 -11.54 -7.92 13.51
CA HIS A 442 -12.88 -8.41 13.82
C HIS A 442 -13.44 -9.23 12.66
N PHE A 443 -12.97 -10.47 12.52
CA PHE A 443 -13.49 -11.41 11.53
C PHE A 443 -15.00 -11.64 11.68
N SER A 444 -15.68 -11.85 10.56
CA SER A 444 -17.09 -12.24 10.54
C SER A 444 -17.28 -13.70 10.97
N ASP A 445 -18.48 -14.07 11.40
CA ASP A 445 -18.78 -15.45 11.77
C ASP A 445 -18.58 -16.39 10.57
N GLN A 446 -17.90 -17.52 10.78
CA GLN A 446 -17.51 -18.45 9.70
C GLN A 446 -16.78 -17.70 8.56
N ALA A 447 -15.67 -17.04 8.91
CA ALA A 447 -14.97 -16.13 8.01
C ALA A 447 -14.30 -16.81 6.80
N GLU A 448 -13.91 -18.07 6.94
CA GLU A 448 -13.23 -18.82 5.87
C GLU A 448 -14.24 -19.27 4.81
N ILE A 449 -13.90 -19.00 3.55
CA ILE A 449 -14.71 -19.36 2.39
C ILE A 449 -14.54 -20.85 2.05
N ILE A 450 -13.32 -21.37 2.12
CA ILE A 450 -13.03 -22.73 1.67
C ILE A 450 -13.32 -23.73 2.78
N GLU A 451 -14.24 -24.65 2.51
CA GLU A 451 -14.54 -25.79 3.37
C GLU A 451 -13.48 -26.91 3.23
N ASN A 452 -13.32 -27.73 4.28
CA ASN A 452 -12.42 -28.90 4.28
C ASN A 452 -10.97 -28.59 3.89
N MET A 453 -10.44 -27.47 4.40
CA MET A 453 -9.07 -26.99 4.16
C MET A 453 -7.99 -28.06 4.31
N ASP A 454 -8.14 -29.00 5.25
CA ASP A 454 -7.17 -30.07 5.47
C ASP A 454 -7.13 -31.07 4.30
N GLU A 455 -8.28 -31.39 3.70
CA GLU A 455 -8.37 -32.28 2.53
C GLU A 455 -7.85 -31.58 1.26
N VAL A 456 -8.18 -30.30 1.11
CA VAL A 456 -7.65 -29.45 0.04
C VAL A 456 -6.13 -29.39 0.16
N GLY A 457 -5.59 -29.07 1.34
CA GLY A 457 -4.15 -29.02 1.61
C GLY A 457 -3.44 -30.32 1.26
N LYS A 458 -3.97 -31.47 1.70
CA LYS A 458 -3.42 -32.80 1.38
C LYS A 458 -3.42 -33.10 -0.11
N SER A 459 -4.44 -32.67 -0.84
CA SER A 459 -4.56 -32.90 -2.28
C SER A 459 -3.61 -32.02 -3.10
N PHE A 460 -3.27 -30.83 -2.59
CA PHE A 460 -2.27 -29.93 -3.18
C PHE A 460 -0.84 -30.21 -2.67
N LYS A 461 -0.65 -31.21 -1.78
CA LYS A 461 0.66 -31.59 -1.28
C LYS A 461 1.50 -32.19 -2.39
N ARG A 462 2.51 -31.44 -2.80
CA ARG A 462 3.46 -31.80 -3.87
C ARG A 462 4.92 -31.75 -3.41
N VAL A 463 5.13 -31.36 -2.16
CA VAL A 463 6.44 -31.21 -1.54
C VAL A 463 6.46 -31.80 -0.13
N GLU A 464 7.62 -32.26 0.28
CA GLU A 464 7.93 -32.63 1.66
C GLU A 464 9.07 -31.74 2.17
N VAL A 465 8.83 -31.10 3.31
CA VAL A 465 9.80 -30.24 3.96
C VAL A 465 10.69 -31.08 4.86
N VAL A 466 11.99 -31.06 4.61
CA VAL A 466 12.98 -31.88 5.31
C VAL A 466 13.93 -30.98 6.10
N ASN A 467 13.93 -31.16 7.42
CA ASN A 467 14.87 -30.49 8.30
C ASN A 467 16.29 -31.08 8.15
N ARG A 468 17.25 -30.24 7.76
CA ARG A 468 18.69 -30.52 7.69
C ARG A 468 19.52 -29.52 8.50
N THR A 469 18.87 -28.80 9.41
CA THR A 469 19.56 -27.82 10.26
C THR A 469 20.52 -28.50 11.23
N THR A 470 21.66 -27.86 11.46
CA THR A 470 22.66 -28.29 12.45
C THR A 470 22.98 -27.12 13.38
N THR A 471 23.51 -27.40 14.58
CA THR A 471 23.79 -26.36 15.58
C THR A 471 24.77 -25.30 15.06
N LEU A 472 25.83 -25.73 14.36
CA LEU A 472 26.85 -24.83 13.80
C LEU A 472 26.41 -24.18 12.48
N GLY A 473 25.40 -24.75 11.81
CA GLY A 473 25.07 -24.40 10.44
C GLY A 473 26.10 -24.91 9.43
N TRP A 474 25.83 -24.68 8.15
CA TRP A 474 26.64 -25.12 7.03
C TRP A 474 27.40 -23.94 6.43
N GLY A 475 28.70 -24.13 6.22
CA GLY A 475 29.50 -23.19 5.44
C GLY A 475 29.16 -23.27 3.94
N ALA A 476 29.58 -22.28 3.17
CA ALA A 476 29.39 -22.26 1.71
C ALA A 476 29.92 -23.52 1.00
N GLU A 477 31.02 -24.11 1.48
CA GLU A 477 31.61 -25.33 0.90
C GLU A 477 30.72 -26.56 1.14
N GLU A 478 30.32 -26.80 2.39
CA GLU A 478 29.41 -27.90 2.77
C GLU A 478 28.05 -27.78 2.08
N LEU A 479 27.53 -26.56 1.95
CA LEU A 479 26.29 -26.31 1.23
C LEU A 479 26.45 -26.54 -0.28
N ALA A 480 27.60 -26.19 -0.87
CA ALA A 480 27.89 -26.49 -2.26
C ALA A 480 27.99 -28.01 -2.51
N ASP A 481 28.59 -28.78 -1.58
CA ASP A 481 28.63 -30.25 -1.65
C ASP A 481 27.21 -30.83 -1.68
N PHE A 482 26.35 -30.36 -0.77
CA PHE A 482 24.97 -30.81 -0.72
C PHE A 482 24.17 -30.44 -1.98
N VAL A 483 24.37 -29.23 -2.53
CA VAL A 483 23.73 -28.82 -3.78
C VAL A 483 24.14 -29.75 -4.93
N GLN A 484 25.41 -30.12 -5.03
CA GLN A 484 25.90 -31.06 -6.04
C GLN A 484 25.28 -32.45 -5.88
N GLU A 485 25.24 -32.97 -4.65
CA GLU A 485 24.59 -34.24 -4.34
C GLU A 485 23.13 -34.25 -4.79
N GLN A 486 22.37 -33.18 -4.50
CA GLN A 486 20.98 -33.10 -4.95
C GLN A 486 20.86 -33.00 -6.48
N MET A 487 21.79 -32.30 -7.13
CA MET A 487 21.82 -32.19 -8.59
C MET A 487 22.08 -33.53 -9.30
N GLU A 488 22.54 -34.58 -8.61
CA GLU A 488 22.58 -35.94 -9.19
C GLU A 488 21.18 -36.50 -9.48
N GLU A 489 20.17 -36.08 -8.71
CA GLU A 489 18.79 -36.56 -8.78
C GLU A 489 17.83 -35.57 -9.46
N VAL A 490 18.25 -34.31 -9.64
CA VAL A 490 17.43 -33.24 -10.23
C VAL A 490 18.16 -32.43 -11.30
N ASN A 491 17.40 -31.87 -12.24
CA ASN A 491 17.93 -30.94 -13.23
C ASN A 491 17.83 -29.47 -12.79
N SER A 492 16.93 -29.12 -11.87
CA SER A 492 16.73 -27.73 -11.46
C SER A 492 16.66 -27.57 -9.94
N LEU A 493 17.56 -26.75 -9.40
CA LEU A 493 17.67 -26.51 -7.96
C LEU A 493 17.72 -25.01 -7.65
N LEU A 494 16.92 -24.60 -6.68
CA LEU A 494 16.91 -23.23 -6.17
C LEU A 494 17.44 -23.19 -4.74
N VAL A 495 18.46 -22.37 -4.48
CA VAL A 495 18.97 -22.07 -3.13
C VAL A 495 18.59 -20.65 -2.74
N ILE A 496 17.92 -20.51 -1.60
CA ILE A 496 17.51 -19.21 -1.05
C ILE A 496 18.18 -19.00 0.30
N LEU A 497 18.97 -17.93 0.41
CA LEU A 497 19.66 -17.54 1.64
C LEU A 497 19.16 -16.17 2.11
N ASN A 498 19.24 -15.92 3.41
CA ASN A 498 18.72 -14.71 4.05
C ASN A 498 19.57 -13.46 3.77
N THR A 499 20.86 -13.63 3.45
CA THR A 499 21.80 -12.52 3.27
C THR A 499 22.53 -12.58 1.93
N LYS A 500 22.76 -11.40 1.34
CA LYS A 500 23.49 -11.26 0.08
C LYS A 500 24.92 -11.82 0.15
N MET A 501 25.58 -11.69 1.31
CA MET A 501 26.95 -12.22 1.49
C MET A 501 26.99 -13.75 1.43
N ALA A 502 26.03 -14.43 2.07
CA ALA A 502 25.94 -15.88 2.02
C ALA A 502 25.64 -16.37 0.59
N VAL A 503 24.73 -15.67 -0.12
CA VAL A 503 24.47 -15.92 -1.56
C VAL A 503 25.74 -15.81 -2.38
N ARG A 504 26.52 -14.73 -2.21
CA ARG A 504 27.76 -14.53 -2.96
C ARG A 504 28.78 -15.64 -2.69
N LYS A 505 29.02 -15.95 -1.42
CA LYS A 505 29.97 -17.02 -1.05
C LYS A 505 29.60 -18.36 -1.66
N LEU A 506 28.32 -18.76 -1.57
CA LEU A 506 27.86 -20.01 -2.18
C LEU A 506 27.98 -19.97 -3.70
N PHE A 507 27.59 -18.86 -4.33
CA PHE A 507 27.68 -18.71 -5.78
C PHE A 507 29.12 -18.87 -6.26
N ASP A 508 30.08 -18.21 -5.61
CA ASP A 508 31.49 -18.31 -5.97
C ASP A 508 32.03 -19.75 -5.81
N GLN A 509 31.62 -20.47 -4.77
CA GLN A 509 31.96 -21.89 -4.57
C GLN A 509 31.37 -22.78 -5.68
N LEU A 510 30.10 -22.59 -6.03
CA LEU A 510 29.44 -23.37 -7.10
C LEU A 510 30.07 -23.09 -8.46
N TYR A 511 30.39 -21.82 -8.76
CA TYR A 511 31.02 -21.42 -10.01
C TYR A 511 32.39 -22.08 -10.20
N GLN A 512 33.19 -22.19 -9.13
CA GLN A 512 34.48 -22.88 -9.16
C GLN A 512 34.36 -24.38 -9.42
N ARG A 513 33.24 -25.01 -9.00
CA ARG A 513 33.03 -26.45 -9.07
C ARG A 513 32.38 -26.93 -10.36
N GLU A 514 31.39 -26.20 -10.86
CA GLU A 514 30.60 -26.60 -12.04
C GLU A 514 31.39 -26.51 -13.35
N GLY A 515 32.36 -25.60 -13.45
CA GLY A 515 33.19 -25.41 -14.65
C GLY A 515 32.40 -24.96 -15.89
N LEU A 516 33.06 -24.28 -16.83
CA LEU A 516 32.46 -23.82 -18.10
C LEU A 516 32.43 -24.93 -19.16
N GLY A 517 31.89 -26.12 -18.85
CA GLY A 517 31.98 -27.32 -19.71
C GLY A 517 30.64 -27.91 -20.19
N GLU A 518 30.70 -28.76 -21.22
CA GLU A 518 29.57 -29.61 -21.67
C GLU A 518 29.23 -30.63 -20.57
N GLY A 519 28.15 -30.37 -19.82
CA GLY A 519 27.63 -31.23 -18.75
C GLY A 519 27.43 -30.54 -17.39
N GLY A 520 27.97 -29.33 -17.22
CA GLY A 520 27.79 -28.51 -16.01
C GLY A 520 26.43 -27.81 -15.94
N ALA A 521 25.98 -27.47 -14.74
CA ALA A 521 24.75 -26.72 -14.51
C ALA A 521 24.94 -25.22 -14.79
N ARG A 522 23.97 -24.60 -15.47
CA ARG A 522 23.91 -23.15 -15.62
C ARG A 522 23.59 -22.50 -14.29
N LEU A 523 24.46 -21.59 -13.86
CA LEU A 523 24.36 -20.91 -12.58
C LEU A 523 23.72 -19.52 -12.74
N PHE A 524 22.62 -19.28 -12.03
CA PHE A 524 21.88 -18.02 -12.02
C PHE A 524 21.93 -17.35 -10.65
N HIS A 525 21.91 -16.03 -10.62
CA HIS A 525 21.83 -15.24 -9.40
C HIS A 525 20.75 -14.16 -9.51
N LEU A 526 19.98 -13.99 -8.43
CA LEU A 526 18.94 -12.97 -8.36
C LEU A 526 19.03 -12.22 -7.02
N SER A 527 19.14 -10.88 -7.10
CA SER A 527 19.29 -10.01 -5.93
C SER A 527 18.63 -8.66 -6.12
N THR A 528 18.29 -8.01 -5.00
CA THR A 528 17.77 -6.64 -4.98
C THR A 528 18.83 -5.59 -5.35
N ASN A 529 20.11 -5.96 -5.46
CA ASN A 529 21.18 -5.07 -5.98
C ASN A 529 21.13 -4.91 -7.51
N MET A 530 20.37 -5.75 -8.20
CA MET A 530 20.09 -5.60 -9.62
C MET A 530 18.98 -4.57 -9.81
N CYS A 531 18.98 -3.81 -10.91
CA CYS A 531 17.84 -2.93 -11.22
C CYS A 531 16.67 -3.76 -11.76
N ALA A 532 15.49 -3.16 -11.90
CA ALA A 532 14.30 -3.88 -12.36
C ALA A 532 14.48 -4.46 -13.78
N ALA A 533 15.08 -3.69 -14.69
CA ALA A 533 15.43 -4.15 -16.03
C ALA A 533 16.35 -5.39 -15.99
N HIS A 534 17.44 -5.31 -15.23
CA HIS A 534 18.38 -6.41 -15.07
C HIS A 534 17.72 -7.68 -14.50
N ARG A 535 16.89 -7.55 -13.46
CA ARG A 535 16.15 -8.71 -12.91
C ARG A 535 15.22 -9.35 -13.94
N LYS A 536 14.58 -8.54 -14.78
CA LYS A 536 13.67 -9.02 -15.83
C LYS A 536 14.41 -9.87 -16.86
N ASP A 537 15.59 -9.43 -17.29
CA ASP A 537 16.41 -10.15 -18.27
C ASP A 537 16.88 -11.50 -17.71
N VAL A 538 17.45 -11.50 -16.49
CA VAL A 538 17.90 -12.76 -15.83
C VAL A 538 16.75 -13.73 -15.60
N LEU A 539 15.57 -13.23 -15.20
CA LEU A 539 14.37 -14.06 -15.03
C LEU A 539 13.88 -14.65 -16.34
N SER A 540 13.97 -13.90 -17.44
CA SER A 540 13.61 -14.39 -18.78
C SER A 540 14.55 -15.51 -19.23
N GLU A 541 15.86 -15.33 -19.06
CA GLU A 541 16.86 -16.36 -19.37
C GLU A 541 16.70 -17.62 -18.52
N LEU A 542 16.49 -17.45 -17.22
CA LEU A 542 16.23 -18.56 -16.30
C LEU A 542 14.98 -19.34 -16.72
N LYS A 543 13.90 -18.64 -17.09
CA LYS A 543 12.66 -19.28 -17.54
C LYS A 543 12.88 -20.09 -18.82
N GLN A 544 13.62 -19.55 -19.79
CA GLN A 544 13.96 -20.27 -21.02
C GLN A 544 14.80 -21.52 -20.74
N ALA A 545 15.79 -21.44 -19.84
CA ALA A 545 16.62 -22.59 -19.46
C ALA A 545 15.79 -23.70 -18.77
N LEU A 546 14.87 -23.32 -17.88
CA LEU A 546 13.95 -24.26 -17.21
C LEU A 546 12.98 -24.91 -18.21
N GLU A 547 12.49 -24.17 -19.20
CA GLU A 547 11.61 -24.69 -20.27
C GLU A 547 12.36 -25.64 -21.22
N ALA A 548 13.63 -25.36 -21.50
CA ALA A 548 14.53 -26.22 -22.26
C ALA A 548 15.01 -27.46 -21.48
N ASN A 549 14.61 -27.59 -20.21
CA ASN A 549 15.00 -28.68 -19.31
C ASN A 549 16.53 -28.81 -19.14
N GLU A 550 17.23 -27.68 -19.19
CA GLU A 550 18.66 -27.60 -18.94
C GLU A 550 18.97 -27.80 -17.45
N ARG A 551 20.21 -28.20 -17.13
CA ARG A 551 20.66 -28.27 -15.74
C ARG A 551 20.85 -26.85 -15.21
N VAL A 552 20.12 -26.48 -14.16
CA VAL A 552 20.03 -25.12 -13.65
C VAL A 552 20.20 -25.11 -12.13
N ILE A 553 21.10 -24.25 -11.65
CA ILE A 553 21.18 -23.88 -10.24
C ILE A 553 20.91 -22.38 -10.14
N CYS A 554 19.93 -21.99 -9.34
CA CYS A 554 19.66 -20.59 -9.06
C CYS A 554 19.97 -20.30 -7.58
N VAL A 555 20.79 -19.29 -7.30
CA VAL A 555 21.05 -18.82 -5.93
C VAL A 555 20.45 -17.43 -5.76
N SER A 556 19.58 -17.24 -4.77
CA SER A 556 18.90 -15.98 -4.56
C SER A 556 18.72 -15.63 -3.08
N THR A 557 18.30 -14.39 -2.86
CA THR A 557 17.71 -13.94 -1.59
C THR A 557 16.18 -14.18 -1.64
N GLN A 558 15.42 -13.54 -0.74
CA GLN A 558 13.96 -13.70 -0.66
C GLN A 558 13.20 -13.18 -1.89
N LEU A 559 13.87 -12.50 -2.82
CA LEU A 559 13.26 -11.92 -4.03
C LEU A 559 12.42 -12.93 -4.84
N ILE A 560 12.87 -14.19 -4.90
CA ILE A 560 12.26 -15.23 -5.72
C ILE A 560 11.07 -15.94 -5.02
N GLU A 561 10.88 -15.72 -3.71
CA GLU A 561 9.85 -16.37 -2.90
C GLU A 561 8.45 -15.96 -3.37
N ALA A 562 8.27 -14.69 -3.76
CA ALA A 562 6.98 -14.13 -4.15
C ALA A 562 7.02 -13.48 -5.54
N GLY A 563 5.93 -13.64 -6.29
CA GLY A 563 5.68 -12.88 -7.52
C GLY A 563 6.49 -13.23 -8.77
N VAL A 564 7.04 -14.44 -8.82
CA VAL A 564 7.69 -14.97 -10.03
C VAL A 564 7.05 -16.32 -10.40
N ASN A 565 6.60 -16.49 -11.64
CA ASN A 565 6.01 -17.75 -12.11
C ASN A 565 7.08 -18.72 -12.64
N ILE A 566 7.87 -19.30 -11.73
CA ILE A 566 8.90 -20.31 -12.03
C ILE A 566 8.78 -21.50 -11.07
N SER A 567 9.29 -22.65 -11.52
CA SER A 567 9.25 -23.92 -10.81
C SER A 567 10.61 -24.62 -10.90
N PHE A 568 11.07 -25.15 -9.77
CA PHE A 568 12.27 -25.97 -9.66
C PHE A 568 11.90 -27.38 -9.17
N GLU A 569 12.75 -28.36 -9.41
CA GLU A 569 12.58 -29.73 -8.92
C GLU A 569 13.00 -29.87 -7.45
N CYS A 570 13.98 -29.07 -7.00
CA CYS A 570 14.45 -29.05 -5.61
C CYS A 570 14.59 -27.60 -5.11
N VAL A 571 14.27 -27.36 -3.84
CA VAL A 571 14.50 -26.07 -3.17
C VAL A 571 15.28 -26.29 -1.88
N VAL A 572 16.31 -25.49 -1.66
CA VAL A 572 17.06 -25.39 -0.41
C VAL A 572 16.86 -23.99 0.15
N ARG A 573 16.34 -23.90 1.38
CA ARG A 573 16.03 -22.62 2.04
C ARG A 573 16.80 -22.52 3.35
N SER A 574 17.58 -21.44 3.53
CA SER A 574 18.15 -21.14 4.85
C SER A 574 17.04 -20.91 5.85
N LEU A 575 17.25 -21.28 7.11
CA LEU A 575 16.28 -21.18 8.18
C LEU A 575 15.84 -19.73 8.36
N SER A 576 14.53 -19.51 8.30
CA SER A 576 13.86 -18.21 8.38
C SER A 576 12.48 -18.39 8.98
N GLY A 577 11.56 -17.45 8.77
CA GLY A 577 10.15 -17.63 9.13
C GLY A 577 9.49 -18.80 8.40
N LEU A 578 8.59 -19.52 9.07
CA LEU A 578 7.88 -20.66 8.50
C LEU A 578 7.02 -20.26 7.28
N ASP A 579 6.47 -19.06 7.31
CA ASP A 579 5.76 -18.43 6.20
C ASP A 579 6.65 -18.24 4.96
N SER A 580 7.90 -17.77 5.14
CA SER A 580 8.87 -17.67 4.05
C SER A 580 9.26 -19.05 3.50
N ILE A 581 9.34 -20.07 4.36
CA ILE A 581 9.61 -21.45 3.94
C ILE A 581 8.44 -22.00 3.10
N ALA A 582 7.18 -21.72 3.47
CA ALA A 582 6.04 -22.09 2.63
C ALA A 582 6.01 -21.36 1.29
N GLN A 583 6.40 -20.08 1.24
CA GLN A 583 6.51 -19.34 -0.02
C GLN A 583 7.60 -19.94 -0.92
N ALA A 584 8.77 -20.28 -0.36
CA ALA A 584 9.83 -20.99 -1.06
C ALA A 584 9.38 -22.38 -1.55
N ALA A 585 8.66 -23.13 -0.72
CA ALA A 585 8.05 -24.40 -1.08
C ALA A 585 7.05 -24.27 -2.25
N GLY A 586 6.39 -23.11 -2.38
CA GLY A 586 5.57 -22.73 -3.52
C GLY A 586 6.30 -22.62 -4.87
N ARG A 587 7.64 -22.65 -4.87
CA ARG A 587 8.52 -22.68 -6.05
C ARG A 587 9.08 -24.07 -6.37
N CYS A 588 8.93 -25.03 -5.46
CA CYS A 588 9.28 -26.42 -5.70
C CYS A 588 8.08 -27.18 -6.29
N ASN A 589 8.32 -27.91 -7.38
CA ASN A 589 7.33 -28.73 -8.08
C ASN A 589 5.99 -28.00 -8.31
N ARG A 590 6.06 -26.70 -8.67
CA ARG A 590 4.91 -25.80 -8.72
C ARG A 590 3.84 -26.26 -9.71
N HIS A 591 4.27 -26.84 -10.83
CA HIS A 591 3.39 -27.38 -11.85
C HIS A 591 2.92 -28.82 -11.60
N GLY A 592 3.38 -29.46 -10.51
CA GLY A 592 3.00 -30.83 -10.18
C GLY A 592 3.47 -31.85 -11.22
N LYS A 593 4.62 -31.62 -11.86
CA LYS A 593 5.21 -32.57 -12.83
C LYS A 593 5.51 -33.91 -12.18
N ASP A 594 5.94 -33.88 -10.92
CA ASP A 594 6.18 -35.05 -10.09
C ASP A 594 5.14 -35.17 -8.99
N LYS A 595 4.95 -36.39 -8.45
CA LYS A 595 4.03 -36.61 -7.33
C LYS A 595 4.50 -35.92 -6.04
N LEU A 596 5.81 -35.95 -5.77
CA LEU A 596 6.41 -35.39 -4.57
C LEU A 596 7.85 -34.98 -4.84
N ARG A 597 8.27 -33.82 -4.33
CA ARG A 597 9.66 -33.34 -4.33
C ARG A 597 10.05 -32.79 -2.95
N TYR A 598 11.31 -32.45 -2.77
CA TYR A 598 11.84 -32.06 -1.46
C TYR A 598 12.16 -30.58 -1.36
N VAL A 599 11.84 -30.02 -0.20
CA VAL A 599 12.28 -28.69 0.23
C VAL A 599 13.15 -28.87 1.46
N TYR A 600 14.43 -28.55 1.35
CA TYR A 600 15.38 -28.71 2.45
C TYR A 600 15.52 -27.42 3.23
N ILE A 601 15.37 -27.50 4.56
CA ILE A 601 15.68 -26.41 5.46
C ILE A 601 17.09 -26.61 6.01
N ILE A 602 17.97 -25.65 5.76
CA ILE A 602 19.36 -25.65 6.27
C ILE A 602 19.58 -24.43 7.14
N LYS A 603 20.60 -24.44 8.00
CA LYS A 603 21.04 -23.24 8.72
C LYS A 603 22.37 -22.83 8.10
N SER A 604 22.47 -21.65 7.48
CA SER A 604 23.74 -21.19 6.93
C SER A 604 24.63 -20.58 8.03
N ALA A 605 25.89 -21.01 8.10
CA ALA A 605 26.88 -20.44 9.02
C ALA A 605 27.40 -19.06 8.55
N ASP A 606 27.19 -18.73 7.27
CA ASP A 606 27.66 -17.49 6.63
C ASP A 606 26.69 -16.30 6.79
N GLU A 607 25.57 -16.48 7.49
CA GLU A 607 24.55 -15.47 7.67
C GLU A 607 24.69 -14.68 8.99
N ASN A 608 24.86 -13.36 8.87
CA ASN A 608 24.75 -12.45 10.00
C ASN A 608 23.40 -11.74 9.98
N LEU A 609 22.49 -12.18 10.86
CA LEU A 609 21.12 -11.66 10.95
C LEU A 609 20.97 -10.45 11.90
N SER A 610 22.05 -9.91 12.47
CA SER A 610 21.99 -8.78 13.43
C SER A 610 21.29 -7.52 12.91
N ARG A 611 21.19 -7.37 11.57
CA ARG A 611 20.50 -6.27 10.90
C ARG A 611 19.13 -6.65 10.34
N LEU A 612 18.68 -7.88 10.57
CA LEU A 612 17.44 -8.46 10.08
C LEU A 612 16.65 -9.06 11.26
N PRO A 613 16.24 -8.23 12.24
CA PRO A 613 15.63 -8.71 13.49
C PRO A 613 14.35 -9.51 13.23
N GLU A 614 13.54 -9.12 12.26
CA GLU A 614 12.31 -9.85 11.89
C GLU A 614 12.61 -11.28 11.42
N ILE A 615 13.63 -11.46 10.55
CA ILE A 615 14.07 -12.77 10.08
C ILE A 615 14.68 -13.57 11.23
N GLN A 616 15.44 -12.93 12.11
CA GLN A 616 16.02 -13.59 13.28
C GLN A 616 14.93 -14.14 14.21
N ILE A 617 13.92 -13.34 14.55
CA ILE A 617 12.81 -13.78 15.40
C ILE A 617 12.00 -14.88 14.71
N GLY A 618 11.73 -14.72 13.40
CA GLY A 618 11.05 -15.74 12.60
C GLY A 618 11.82 -17.07 12.61
N ARG A 619 13.14 -17.02 12.41
CA ARG A 619 14.04 -18.18 12.49
C ARG A 619 13.94 -18.89 13.84
N GLU A 620 14.00 -18.13 14.95
CA GLU A 620 13.90 -18.69 16.30
C GLU A 620 12.54 -19.37 16.54
N GLN A 621 11.44 -18.81 16.02
CA GLN A 621 10.13 -19.44 16.14
C GLN A 621 9.99 -20.67 15.24
N THR A 622 10.60 -20.67 14.06
CA THR A 622 10.66 -21.87 13.22
C THR A 622 11.51 -22.97 13.86
N GLU A 623 12.67 -22.65 14.46
CA GLU A 623 13.46 -23.62 15.23
C GLU A 623 12.61 -24.27 16.34
N ARG A 624 11.78 -23.48 17.02
CA ARG A 624 10.83 -24.00 18.00
C ARG A 624 9.80 -24.94 17.38
N ILE A 625 9.18 -24.57 16.26
CA ILE A 625 8.20 -25.43 15.56
C ILE A 625 8.85 -26.73 15.09
N LEU A 626 10.07 -26.69 14.55
CA LEU A 626 10.81 -27.89 14.13
C LEU A 626 11.03 -28.85 15.31
N ASN A 627 11.45 -28.33 16.47
CA ASN A 627 11.64 -29.14 17.68
C ASN A 627 10.31 -29.73 18.19
N GLU A 628 9.23 -28.94 18.19
CA GLU A 628 7.91 -29.41 18.58
C GLU A 628 7.39 -30.48 17.60
N PHE A 629 7.67 -30.33 16.31
CA PHE A 629 7.29 -31.28 15.26
C PHE A 629 8.05 -32.61 15.38
N GLU A 630 9.35 -32.58 15.68
CA GLU A 630 10.14 -33.81 15.91
C GLU A 630 9.64 -34.60 17.13
N GLN A 631 9.12 -33.91 18.16
CA GLN A 631 8.60 -34.54 19.38
C GLN A 631 7.16 -35.06 19.22
N ASP A 632 6.31 -34.30 18.53
CA ASP A 632 4.89 -34.63 18.31
C ASP A 632 4.44 -34.20 16.91
N PRO A 633 4.74 -34.99 15.85
CA PRO A 633 4.32 -34.69 14.49
C PRO A 633 2.79 -34.64 14.33
N GLN A 634 2.04 -35.35 15.17
CA GLN A 634 0.58 -35.44 15.09
C GLN A 634 -0.06 -34.08 15.39
N ARG A 635 0.53 -33.28 16.28
CA ARG A 635 0.08 -31.91 16.58
C ARG A 635 0.00 -31.01 15.34
N PHE A 636 0.80 -31.30 14.33
CA PHE A 636 0.92 -30.54 13.10
C PHE A 636 0.48 -31.36 11.87
N ASP A 637 -0.41 -32.32 12.07
CA ASP A 637 -0.99 -33.14 11.00
C ASP A 637 0.05 -33.87 10.13
N TYR A 638 1.21 -34.19 10.72
CA TYR A 638 2.39 -34.76 10.03
C TYR A 638 2.92 -33.91 8.87
N ASP A 639 2.66 -32.60 8.88
CA ASP A 639 3.14 -31.66 7.89
C ASP A 639 3.60 -30.34 8.53
N LEU A 640 4.86 -29.96 8.30
CA LEU A 640 5.43 -28.69 8.77
C LEU A 640 4.74 -27.46 8.16
N LEU A 641 4.08 -27.61 7.02
CA LEU A 641 3.34 -26.54 6.36
C LEU A 641 1.81 -26.66 6.56
N SER A 642 1.36 -27.47 7.51
CA SER A 642 -0.05 -27.55 7.89
C SER A 642 -0.58 -26.21 8.40
N ALA A 643 -1.90 -26.03 8.32
CA ALA A 643 -2.57 -24.85 8.87
C ALA A 643 -2.34 -24.72 10.39
N SER A 644 -2.27 -25.85 11.10
CA SER A 644 -1.98 -25.92 12.53
C SER A 644 -0.55 -25.47 12.86
N ALA A 645 0.46 -25.89 12.07
CA ALA A 645 1.83 -25.41 12.23
C ALA A 645 1.98 -23.91 11.94
N MET A 646 1.35 -23.43 10.86
CA MET A 646 1.36 -22.01 10.48
C MET A 646 0.72 -21.12 11.55
N LYS A 647 -0.43 -21.53 12.07
CA LYS A 647 -1.10 -20.80 13.14
C LYS A 647 -0.23 -20.72 14.40
N ALA A 648 0.36 -21.84 14.84
CA ALA A 648 1.25 -21.87 15.99
C ALA A 648 2.48 -20.98 15.79
N TYR A 649 3.08 -21.02 14.60
CA TYR A 649 4.20 -20.15 14.24
C TYR A 649 3.83 -18.66 14.38
N PHE A 650 2.72 -18.23 13.78
CA PHE A 650 2.31 -16.81 13.85
C PHE A 650 1.94 -16.38 15.28
N GLU A 651 1.29 -17.23 16.08
CA GLU A 651 1.02 -16.93 17.49
C GLU A 651 2.31 -16.70 18.29
N TYR A 652 3.32 -17.57 18.11
CA TYR A 652 4.63 -17.41 18.74
C TYR A 652 5.37 -16.18 18.23
N TYR A 653 5.36 -15.97 16.92
CA TYR A 653 6.02 -14.85 16.28
C TYR A 653 5.43 -13.53 16.79
N TYR A 654 4.11 -13.37 16.71
CA TYR A 654 3.40 -12.17 17.14
C TYR A 654 3.51 -11.89 18.64
N HIS A 655 3.62 -12.93 19.47
CA HIS A 655 3.90 -12.74 20.89
C HIS A 655 5.24 -12.03 21.13
N ASN A 656 6.28 -12.38 20.36
CA ASN A 656 7.62 -11.83 20.51
C ASN A 656 7.79 -10.41 19.94
N ILE A 657 7.00 -10.03 18.94
CA ILE A 657 7.07 -8.71 18.29
C ILE A 657 5.92 -7.76 18.66
N LYS A 658 5.14 -8.09 19.69
CA LYS A 658 3.94 -7.32 20.09
C LYS A 658 4.17 -5.82 20.29
N GLU A 659 5.34 -5.42 20.78
CA GLU A 659 5.66 -4.00 21.05
C GLU A 659 6.00 -3.23 19.76
N GLU A 660 6.41 -3.92 18.71
CA GLU A 660 6.72 -3.33 17.41
C GLU A 660 5.45 -3.05 16.59
N MET A 661 4.34 -3.75 16.86
CA MET A 661 3.12 -3.73 16.04
C MET A 661 2.34 -2.40 16.07
N ASP A 662 2.54 -1.59 17.11
CA ASP A 662 1.84 -0.31 17.30
C ASP A 662 2.50 0.85 16.54
N TYR A 663 3.50 0.55 15.70
CA TYR A 663 4.35 1.49 14.96
C TYR A 663 5.16 2.41 15.91
N PRO A 664 6.26 1.92 16.51
CA PRO A 664 7.10 2.72 17.40
C PRO A 664 7.86 3.81 16.65
N VAL A 665 7.96 4.99 17.27
CA VAL A 665 8.72 6.15 16.81
C VAL A 665 9.77 6.50 17.85
N SER A 666 10.99 6.03 17.65
CA SER A 666 12.10 6.22 18.61
C SER A 666 12.39 7.69 18.91
N LYS A 667 12.20 8.59 17.93
CA LYS A 667 12.42 10.04 18.11
C LYS A 667 11.44 10.69 19.09
N LEU A 668 10.26 10.11 19.27
CA LEU A 668 9.21 10.63 20.16
C LEU A 668 9.08 9.81 21.45
N GLU A 669 9.70 8.63 21.52
CA GLU A 669 9.43 7.62 22.56
C GLU A 669 7.92 7.31 22.68
N LYS A 670 7.24 7.26 21.53
CA LYS A 670 5.80 7.01 21.37
C LYS A 670 5.56 6.06 20.20
N ASN A 671 4.30 5.68 20.00
CA ASN A 671 3.88 4.91 18.84
C ASN A 671 2.73 5.63 18.10
N LEU A 672 2.62 5.42 16.79
CA LEU A 672 1.62 6.11 15.95
C LEU A 672 0.19 5.71 16.34
N PHE A 673 -0.03 4.46 16.73
CA PHE A 673 -1.36 3.99 17.11
C PHE A 673 -1.95 4.81 18.26
N GLU A 674 -1.17 5.11 19.31
CA GLU A 674 -1.60 5.91 20.45
C GLU A 674 -1.73 7.40 20.10
N LEU A 675 -0.81 7.95 19.27
CA LEU A 675 -0.89 9.33 18.78
C LEU A 675 -2.20 9.59 18.02
N LEU A 676 -2.66 8.61 17.24
CA LEU A 676 -3.93 8.67 16.51
C LEU A 676 -5.15 8.28 17.36
N SER A 677 -4.96 7.76 18.58
CA SER A 677 -6.02 7.31 19.46
C SER A 677 -6.36 8.35 20.54
N ALA A 678 -6.45 7.94 21.81
CA ALA A 678 -6.80 8.83 22.92
C ALA A 678 -5.64 9.75 23.34
N ASN A 679 -4.43 9.50 22.83
CA ASN A 679 -3.21 10.25 23.08
C ASN A 679 -3.04 10.61 24.57
N LYS A 680 -3.19 9.60 25.43
CA LYS A 680 -3.31 9.78 26.89
C LYS A 680 -2.07 10.44 27.48
N ASP A 681 -0.91 10.14 26.90
CA ASP A 681 0.38 10.62 27.39
C ASP A 681 0.55 12.12 27.16
N TYR A 682 0.38 12.63 25.93
CA TYR A 682 0.45 14.07 25.68
C TYR A 682 -0.69 14.83 26.35
N TYR A 683 -1.89 14.24 26.41
CA TYR A 683 -2.99 14.84 27.16
C TYR A 683 -2.67 14.98 28.66
N GLY A 684 -2.09 13.96 29.28
CA GLY A 684 -1.67 14.00 30.69
C GLY A 684 -0.52 15.00 30.92
N ALA A 685 0.47 15.01 30.03
CA ALA A 685 1.60 15.94 30.08
C ALA A 685 1.16 17.40 29.90
N TYR A 686 0.21 17.67 29.00
CA TYR A 686 -0.40 18.99 28.83
C TYR A 686 -1.01 19.50 30.14
N LYS A 687 -1.84 18.67 30.80
CA LYS A 687 -2.47 19.04 32.08
C LYS A 687 -1.45 19.37 33.15
N LYS A 688 -0.38 18.58 33.23
CA LYS A 688 0.69 18.79 34.21
C LYS A 688 1.43 20.10 33.94
N LYS A 689 1.71 20.43 32.67
CA LYS A 689 2.42 21.66 32.28
C LYS A 689 1.60 22.92 32.52
N TRP A 690 0.31 22.90 32.17
CA TRP A 690 -0.54 24.10 32.18
C TRP A 690 -1.47 24.22 33.40
N GLY A 691 -1.56 23.18 34.24
CA GLY A 691 -2.44 23.16 35.42
C GLY A 691 -3.94 23.18 35.10
N LYS A 692 -4.32 23.02 33.82
CA LYS A 692 -5.71 23.00 33.36
C LYS A 692 -5.92 22.01 32.22
N ASN A 693 -7.17 21.67 31.95
CA ASN A 693 -7.52 20.91 30.75
C ASN A 693 -7.34 21.80 29.49
N PRO A 694 -7.00 21.22 28.32
CA PRO A 694 -7.14 21.93 27.06
C PRO A 694 -8.57 22.46 26.88
N GLU A 695 -8.72 23.59 26.16
CA GLU A 695 -10.03 24.15 25.79
C GLU A 695 -10.74 23.32 24.71
N ILE A 696 -10.20 22.14 24.36
CA ILE A 696 -10.71 21.21 23.37
C ILE A 696 -10.88 19.82 23.97
N LEU A 697 -11.75 19.00 23.38
CA LEU A 697 -12.05 17.65 23.83
C LEU A 697 -11.26 16.58 23.06
N SER A 698 -11.04 16.82 21.77
CA SER A 698 -10.25 15.97 20.88
C SER A 698 -8.77 16.02 21.24
N ARG A 699 -8.08 14.90 21.01
CA ARG A 699 -6.72 14.63 21.51
C ARG A 699 -5.71 14.10 20.48
N PRO A 700 -6.12 13.47 19.35
CA PRO A 700 -5.16 12.93 18.40
C PRO A 700 -4.12 13.93 17.91
N SER A 701 -2.88 13.45 17.72
CA SER A 701 -1.77 14.14 17.07
C SER A 701 -1.61 13.63 15.63
N ILE A 702 -2.56 13.97 14.75
CA ILE A 702 -2.62 13.45 13.38
C ILE A 702 -1.49 13.97 12.50
N ALA A 703 -1.19 15.26 12.56
CA ALA A 703 -0.10 15.87 11.78
C ALA A 703 1.25 15.27 12.20
N THR A 704 1.45 15.09 13.50
CA THR A 704 2.65 14.42 14.03
C THR A 704 2.72 12.97 13.57
N ALA A 705 1.63 12.20 13.68
CA ALA A 705 1.61 10.81 13.23
C ALA A 705 1.94 10.68 11.72
N GLU A 706 1.34 11.52 10.88
CA GLU A 706 1.59 11.57 9.44
C GLU A 706 3.05 11.91 9.10
N GLN A 707 3.69 12.79 9.87
CA GLN A 707 5.09 13.17 9.67
C GLN A 707 6.07 12.00 9.85
N TYR A 708 5.74 11.02 10.69
CA TYR A 708 6.60 9.88 10.98
C TYR A 708 6.14 8.57 10.31
N PHE A 709 5.04 8.61 9.55
CA PHE A 709 4.52 7.44 8.86
C PHE A 709 5.24 7.20 7.54
N GLU A 710 5.82 6.01 7.40
CA GLU A 710 6.41 5.47 6.19
C GLU A 710 6.22 3.95 6.21
N VAL A 711 5.55 3.38 5.20
CA VAL A 711 5.37 1.92 5.12
C VAL A 711 6.73 1.23 4.97
N ILE A 712 7.48 1.64 3.94
CA ILE A 712 8.85 1.24 3.69
C ILE A 712 9.73 2.40 4.16
N SER A 713 10.69 2.14 5.06
CA SER A 713 11.57 3.20 5.53
C SER A 713 12.42 3.74 4.38
N ASN A 714 12.33 5.03 4.08
CA ASN A 714 13.08 5.71 3.01
C ASN A 714 14.57 5.92 3.33
N LYS A 715 15.18 5.12 4.21
CA LYS A 715 16.62 5.17 4.50
C LYS A 715 17.49 4.55 3.39
N ALA A 716 16.91 4.39 2.21
CA ALA A 716 17.59 3.92 1.02
C ALA A 716 17.48 4.99 -0.05
N THR A 717 18.62 5.44 -0.56
CA THR A 717 18.71 6.43 -1.61
C THR A 717 18.56 5.74 -2.96
N SER A 718 17.67 6.26 -3.81
CA SER A 718 17.53 5.79 -5.19
C SER A 718 18.74 6.24 -6.02
N VAL A 719 19.41 5.27 -6.64
CA VAL A 719 20.60 5.50 -7.48
C VAL A 719 20.35 4.92 -8.87
N LEU A 720 20.60 5.72 -9.91
CA LEU A 720 20.56 5.29 -11.30
C LEU A 720 21.76 4.41 -11.63
N VAL A 721 21.55 3.31 -12.35
CA VAL A 721 22.61 2.35 -12.67
C VAL A 721 22.80 2.17 -14.18
N PRO A 722 24.04 2.13 -14.69
CA PRO A 722 24.34 1.99 -16.12
C PRO A 722 24.32 0.52 -16.54
N TYR A 723 23.17 -0.14 -16.42
CA TYR A 723 23.04 -1.58 -16.65
C TYR A 723 23.36 -2.02 -18.09
N ASN A 724 22.79 -1.33 -19.07
CA ASN A 724 22.93 -1.60 -20.50
C ASN A 724 23.13 -0.29 -21.27
N ASP A 725 23.34 -0.37 -22.59
CA ASP A 725 23.64 0.81 -23.41
C ASP A 725 22.49 1.82 -23.40
N GLU A 726 21.23 1.36 -23.39
CA GLU A 726 20.05 2.23 -23.24
C GLU A 726 20.08 3.01 -21.91
N ALA A 727 20.36 2.34 -20.79
CA ALA A 727 20.48 3.00 -19.50
C ALA A 727 21.60 4.06 -19.50
N LYS A 728 22.73 3.76 -20.14
CA LYS A 728 23.85 4.70 -20.27
C LYS A 728 23.46 5.94 -21.06
N GLU A 729 22.79 5.75 -22.20
CA GLU A 729 22.28 6.85 -23.03
C GLU A 729 21.26 7.70 -22.28
N LEU A 730 20.31 7.07 -21.56
CA LEU A 730 19.32 7.77 -20.77
C LEU A 730 19.95 8.56 -19.61
N ILE A 731 20.94 8.00 -18.92
CA ILE A 731 21.65 8.69 -17.83
C ILE A 731 22.45 9.88 -18.37
N LEU A 732 23.09 9.73 -19.54
CA LEU A 732 23.80 10.82 -20.22
C LEU A 732 22.84 11.94 -20.63
N ALA A 733 21.69 11.59 -21.22
CA ALA A 733 20.65 12.55 -21.58
C ALA A 733 20.11 13.29 -20.35
N PHE A 734 19.97 12.60 -19.21
CA PHE A 734 19.51 13.19 -17.95
C PHE A 734 20.48 14.23 -17.36
N ASN A 735 21.76 14.15 -17.74
CA ASN A 735 22.78 15.10 -17.31
C ASN A 735 22.85 16.35 -18.21
N GLY A 736 22.09 16.39 -19.31
CA GLY A 736 22.02 17.54 -20.22
C GLY A 736 21.16 18.69 -19.69
N GLU A 737 21.19 19.83 -20.39
CA GLU A 737 20.18 20.88 -20.20
C GLU A 737 18.87 20.38 -20.82
N LEU A 738 17.89 20.05 -19.96
CA LEU A 738 16.59 19.53 -20.35
C LEU A 738 15.50 20.53 -20.00
N ASP A 739 14.52 20.69 -20.89
CA ASP A 739 13.27 21.37 -20.56
C ASP A 739 12.44 20.53 -19.56
N SER A 740 11.56 21.19 -18.81
CA SER A 740 10.70 20.55 -17.79
C SER A 740 9.90 19.34 -18.34
N TRP A 741 9.50 19.39 -19.62
CA TRP A 741 8.72 18.33 -20.26
C TRP A 741 9.56 17.09 -20.63
N GLU A 742 10.82 17.27 -21.05
CA GLU A 742 11.74 16.17 -21.37
C GLU A 742 12.13 15.40 -20.10
N LEU A 743 12.26 16.13 -18.98
CA LEU A 743 12.62 15.59 -17.68
C LEU A 743 11.64 14.49 -17.21
N GLY A 744 10.34 14.75 -17.26
CA GLY A 744 9.32 13.79 -16.82
C GLY A 744 9.22 12.53 -17.70
N GLY A 745 9.40 12.69 -19.02
CA GLY A 745 9.49 11.57 -19.95
C GLY A 745 10.74 10.71 -19.71
N LEU A 746 11.87 11.35 -19.46
CA LEU A 746 13.14 10.67 -19.20
C LEU A 746 13.13 9.95 -17.83
N LEU A 747 12.58 10.57 -16.78
CA LEU A 747 12.42 9.94 -15.46
C LEU A 747 11.60 8.65 -15.53
N ARG A 748 10.52 8.63 -16.32
CA ARG A 748 9.73 7.42 -16.57
C ARG A 748 10.55 6.32 -17.24
N LYS A 749 11.35 6.66 -18.27
CA LYS A 749 12.25 5.71 -18.94
C LYS A 749 13.40 5.23 -18.04
N LEU A 750 13.85 6.06 -17.09
CA LEU A 750 14.91 5.73 -16.14
C LEU A 750 14.45 4.86 -14.96
N GLN A 751 13.14 4.83 -14.67
CA GLN A 751 12.57 4.08 -13.54
C GLN A 751 13.01 2.61 -13.45
N PRO A 752 13.08 1.83 -14.56
CA PRO A 752 13.54 0.44 -14.53
C PRO A 752 15.03 0.28 -14.13
N TYR A 753 15.82 1.34 -14.26
CA TYR A 753 17.27 1.38 -14.03
C TYR A 753 17.64 2.03 -12.69
N VAL A 754 16.72 2.02 -11.72
CA VAL A 754 16.96 2.49 -10.34
C VAL A 754 17.23 1.31 -9.42
N VAL A 755 18.20 1.48 -8.51
CA VAL A 755 18.42 0.61 -7.34
C VAL A 755 18.35 1.45 -6.07
N ASN A 756 17.66 0.95 -5.04
CA ASN A 756 17.60 1.61 -3.73
C ASN A 756 18.75 1.10 -2.85
N ILE A 757 19.63 2.00 -2.41
CA ILE A 757 20.86 1.71 -1.69
C ILE A 757 20.77 2.25 -0.26
N TYR A 758 20.97 1.40 0.75
CA TYR A 758 20.91 1.83 2.15
C TYR A 758 22.05 2.77 2.52
N ASP A 759 21.83 3.68 3.48
CA ASP A 759 22.82 4.69 3.93
C ASP A 759 24.24 4.15 4.17
N TYR A 760 24.39 2.94 4.71
CA TYR A 760 25.70 2.36 4.99
C TYR A 760 26.41 1.86 3.72
N GLU A 761 25.67 1.39 2.71
CA GLU A 761 26.20 0.99 1.39
C GLU A 761 26.52 2.24 0.59
N LEU A 762 25.64 3.25 0.66
CA LEU A 762 25.82 4.54 0.02
C LEU A 762 27.13 5.20 0.49
N LYS A 763 27.36 5.28 1.81
CA LYS A 763 28.61 5.81 2.38
C LYS A 763 29.86 5.08 1.90
N LYS A 764 29.77 3.77 1.63
CA LYS A 764 30.90 3.01 1.08
C LYS A 764 31.15 3.38 -0.38
N LEU A 765 30.09 3.42 -1.19
CA LEU A 765 30.18 3.82 -2.60
C LEU A 765 30.68 5.27 -2.75
N GLU A 766 30.23 6.19 -1.90
CA GLU A 766 30.74 7.57 -1.84
C GLU A 766 32.24 7.59 -1.52
N LYS A 767 32.67 6.82 -0.51
CA LYS A 767 34.08 6.73 -0.12
C LYS A 767 34.98 6.17 -1.23
N ASN A 768 34.46 5.25 -2.04
CA ASN A 768 35.17 4.65 -3.16
C ASN A 768 35.15 5.52 -4.43
N GLY A 769 34.36 6.60 -4.47
CA GLY A 769 34.18 7.43 -5.65
C GLY A 769 33.30 6.79 -6.73
N ASP A 770 32.49 5.79 -6.37
CA ASP A 770 31.64 4.99 -7.26
C ASP A 770 30.33 5.71 -7.66
N LEU A 771 30.04 6.85 -7.03
CA LEU A 771 28.85 7.67 -7.28
C LEU A 771 29.23 9.01 -7.90
N TYR A 772 28.35 9.52 -8.75
CA TYR A 772 28.44 10.89 -9.23
C TYR A 772 27.05 11.57 -9.21
N PRO A 773 27.00 12.86 -8.85
CA PRO A 773 25.75 13.62 -8.82
C PRO A 773 25.29 13.99 -10.23
N LEU A 774 23.97 13.99 -10.40
CA LEU A 774 23.22 14.51 -11.54
C LEU A 774 22.25 15.58 -11.04
N LEU A 775 21.76 16.44 -11.94
CA LEU A 775 20.84 17.54 -11.62
C LEU A 775 21.27 18.32 -10.37
N HIS A 776 22.48 18.87 -10.38
CA HIS A 776 22.98 19.73 -9.29
C HIS A 776 23.02 19.04 -7.91
N GLY A 777 23.10 17.70 -7.88
CA GLY A 777 23.16 16.90 -6.65
C GLY A 777 21.81 16.36 -6.18
N HIS A 778 20.73 16.55 -6.94
CA HIS A 778 19.41 16.01 -6.59
C HIS A 778 19.26 14.51 -6.90
N VAL A 779 20.02 13.98 -7.86
CA VAL A 779 19.99 12.57 -8.24
C VAL A 779 21.41 11.99 -8.21
N LEU A 780 21.56 10.74 -7.78
CA LEU A 780 22.83 10.02 -7.80
C LEU A 780 22.81 8.96 -8.89
N ALA A 781 23.92 8.84 -9.61
CA ALA A 781 24.15 7.74 -10.55
C ALA A 781 25.43 6.99 -10.18
N LEU A 782 25.42 5.70 -10.48
CA LEU A 782 26.52 4.78 -10.25
C LEU A 782 27.48 4.78 -11.43
N ARG A 783 28.78 4.71 -11.16
CA ARG A 783 29.80 4.45 -12.19
C ARG A 783 29.69 3.01 -12.70
N GLU A 784 30.09 2.79 -13.95
CA GLU A 784 30.07 1.46 -14.58
C GLU A 784 30.86 0.43 -13.77
N THR A 785 32.02 0.83 -13.23
CA THR A 785 32.89 -0.01 -12.40
C THR A 785 32.30 -0.45 -11.06
N ALA A 786 31.12 0.03 -10.68
CA ALA A 786 30.42 -0.39 -9.47
C ALA A 786 29.15 -1.20 -9.76
N TYR A 787 28.85 -1.47 -11.03
CA TYR A 787 27.72 -2.30 -11.43
C TYR A 787 28.17 -3.60 -12.13
N SER A 788 27.99 -4.73 -11.46
CA SER A 788 28.24 -6.05 -12.03
C SER A 788 27.04 -6.55 -12.82
N ARG A 789 27.25 -7.06 -14.03
CA ARG A 789 26.23 -7.81 -14.80
C ARG A 789 25.78 -9.11 -14.13
N GLN A 790 26.52 -9.62 -13.15
CA GLN A 790 26.18 -10.86 -12.45
C GLN A 790 25.57 -10.61 -11.06
N PHE A 791 25.97 -9.54 -10.38
CA PHE A 791 25.55 -9.27 -8.99
C PHE A 791 24.82 -7.94 -8.77
N GLY A 792 24.75 -7.08 -9.79
CA GLY A 792 24.24 -5.71 -9.67
C GLY A 792 25.24 -4.80 -8.95
N VAL A 793 24.75 -3.89 -8.11
CA VAL A 793 25.59 -2.96 -7.34
C VAL A 793 26.59 -3.71 -6.44
N GLY A 794 27.88 -3.40 -6.60
CA GLY A 794 28.99 -3.92 -5.78
C GLY A 794 29.70 -2.80 -5.01
N SER A 795 29.89 -2.97 -3.71
CA SER A 795 30.49 -1.95 -2.83
C SER A 795 32.02 -2.02 -2.69
N GLU A 796 32.68 -2.90 -3.46
CA GLU A 796 34.14 -3.15 -3.37
C GLU A 796 34.91 -2.73 -4.63
N GLY A 797 34.30 -1.94 -5.53
CA GLY A 797 34.98 -1.49 -6.76
C GLY A 797 35.30 -2.62 -7.75
N GLU A 798 34.62 -3.76 -7.65
CA GLU A 798 34.86 -4.97 -8.45
C GLU A 798 34.06 -5.04 -9.77
N GLY A 799 33.32 -3.99 -10.14
CA GLY A 799 32.42 -4.02 -11.30
C GLY A 799 33.12 -4.19 -12.65
N GLU A 800 34.46 -4.19 -12.69
CA GLU A 800 35.19 -4.70 -13.85
C GLU A 800 36.66 -5.07 -13.55
N TRP A 801 36.98 -5.70 -12.41
CA TRP A 801 38.35 -6.20 -12.13
C TRP A 801 38.34 -7.59 -11.47
N SER A 802 37.80 -8.59 -12.17
CA SER A 802 38.16 -10.00 -11.96
C SER A 802 38.10 -10.88 -13.22
N MET A 803 38.27 -10.30 -14.41
CA MET A 803 38.73 -11.03 -15.59
C MET A 803 40.20 -10.69 -15.85
N ALA A 804 41.08 -11.09 -14.93
CA ALA A 804 42.48 -11.32 -15.28
C ALA A 804 42.65 -12.83 -15.40
N MET A 805 42.89 -13.28 -16.63
CA MET A 805 43.25 -14.64 -17.05
C MET A 805 43.85 -15.51 -15.94
N ILE A 806 43.31 -16.73 -15.78
CA ILE A 806 44.01 -18.01 -16.00
C ILE A 806 42.97 -19.02 -16.48
#